data_AF-A0A3D2TEN3-F1
#
_entry.id   AF-A0A3D2TEN3-F1
#
_cell.length_a   1.000
_cell.length_b   1.000
_cell.length_c   1.000
_cell.angle_alpha   90.00
_cell.angle_beta   90.00
_cell.angle_gamma   90.00
#
_symmetry.space_group_name_H-M   'P 1'
#
loop_
_entity.id
_entity.type
_entity.pdbx_description
1 polymer ?
#
loop_
_entity_poly.entity_id
_entity_poly.type
_entity_poly.pdbx_seq_one_letter_code
_entity_poly.pdbx_strand_id
1 'polypeptide(L)'
;MAGDQNVYDPETVESYLLERSHWGELAGLSILRGFDHPFTSHPRLDLFLTDSSPHPEKDLGCTICHDGQGSGTEFLWTSHTPNTVEQQIKWTRSHGWFDNHHWIFPMKPSRFVESNCLKCHHEKGSLEPSERFPEPPAPKLVEGWSLVEKYGCFGCHEVGGYDGPDRRIGPDVRLEPNYAEVAQQILQDKGFSEEQSHWIETLANRPDDDRLRHQIIAVLEQDAKLASQESANGSPSGPQLRPETHKLVAALKDVEAPGSYRKPGPSLRFLRSKVEFDWLYSWIEKPANFRPSTRMPQFFGLHEHLQDQDDHAELEVAKRFEPVEIRALTEFLLVNSSSEFEYLARPAEVTEKPSVERGKWLFESRGCLACHSHDGFSGIASDQGPDLSRISAKFKGSAKGALWLYSWVKQPNRYHVRTKMPVLYLDPIAEKDATGKPTGAVTDPAADITAFLLAGGSDWTPDKQPEAWSADAEAALQDLAQEWLASDTIPSVRAKKFIHGEGIPAHLEPVLKADEKLLIGLNNRNRTERLRDYVARRTISKYGCFGCHDIPGFEEAKPIGTALAEWGRKDSSKLAFENMHKFLEGPGKPHAAHEHGGHGHEGDGVGHAESHAEHGHLDPADFDPDTSYYIQALSSHSRDGFIWQKLRMPRSYDYKTTKNKGYNERLRMPKFPFNAEEREAVITFVLGLVNEAPADKYIYRPDPRQEAIVAGRQVLERFNCAGCHTLEMEQWQIAFESGQFDEPSQVNDYPFLAKAFSDKEIAISKQKDARGLLHAALHGQPLMSQETGLPELVDEGGIPIEPDDDESEPYYLLKLWKDALVEGVPWLVGIQDLMVPAAKDGYGPANGSAYPAWGGDLARYLFPRVIAHVHETNPTAKGSEAWGWLPPPLMDEGEKVQTDWLHAFLMDPTAIRPAAVMRMPNFHMSSDDAAKLVNYFAAVSDAQFPYEYKSQQRASYLEDKEADYPDRMQSAMDVVVNGNYCVKCHAVEDFQPAGDATTFGPNLADVHRRLRPEYLRNWVANPKRILPYTGMPVNIPYKPGAPGIAETLFRGTSIEQVEGLVDLLMNFDTYSRRQIEITSLVKEAAEKNAPQASAADGNKSASR
;
A
#
# COMPACT_ATOMS: atom_id res chain seq x y z
N MET A 1 18.58 -23.20 48.83
CA MET A 1 19.37 -24.04 47.90
C MET A 1 18.52 -25.23 47.51
N ALA A 2 17.72 -25.09 46.46
CA ALA A 2 17.00 -26.16 45.76
C ALA A 2 16.46 -25.53 44.47
N GLY A 3 16.98 -25.89 43.29
CA GLY A 3 16.54 -25.32 42.01
C GLY A 3 17.44 -25.57 40.80
N ASP A 4 18.73 -25.88 40.99
CA ASP A 4 19.71 -25.93 39.87
C ASP A 4 19.95 -27.33 39.28
N GLN A 5 18.93 -28.18 39.14
CA GLN A 5 19.08 -29.42 38.35
C GLN A 5 18.62 -29.17 36.92
N ASN A 6 19.57 -29.14 35.99
CA ASN A 6 19.27 -29.16 34.56
C ASN A 6 18.53 -30.46 34.23
N VAL A 7 17.36 -30.35 33.60
CA VAL A 7 16.53 -31.49 33.19
C VAL A 7 16.74 -31.72 31.70
N TYR A 8 17.18 -32.92 31.33
CA TYR A 8 17.57 -33.25 29.95
C TYR A 8 16.66 -34.32 29.31
N ASP A 9 15.73 -34.90 30.06
CA ASP A 9 14.85 -35.97 29.59
C ASP A 9 13.42 -35.85 30.18
N PRO A 10 12.40 -36.35 29.46
CA PRO A 10 11.00 -36.27 29.89
C PRO A 10 10.68 -37.02 31.19
N GLU A 11 11.35 -38.14 31.48
CA GLU A 11 11.08 -38.96 32.68
C GLU A 11 11.48 -38.20 33.96
N THR A 12 12.54 -37.40 33.89
CA THR A 12 12.98 -36.52 34.98
C THR A 12 12.01 -35.34 35.18
N VAL A 13 11.42 -34.80 34.11
CA VAL A 13 10.36 -33.76 34.19
C VAL A 13 9.11 -34.35 34.86
N GLU A 14 8.66 -35.51 34.37
CA GLU A 14 7.50 -36.20 34.90
C GLU A 14 7.66 -36.52 36.39
N SER A 15 8.80 -37.09 36.78
CA SER A 15 9.12 -37.37 38.18
C SER A 15 9.15 -36.09 39.03
N TYR A 16 9.70 -34.99 38.51
CA TYR A 16 9.70 -33.70 39.23
C TYR A 16 8.28 -33.15 39.42
N LEU A 17 7.45 -33.18 38.37
CA LEU A 17 6.06 -32.73 38.44
C LEU A 17 5.24 -33.59 39.41
N LEU A 18 5.42 -34.91 39.39
CA LEU A 18 4.67 -35.84 40.23
C LEU A 18 5.13 -35.86 41.70
N GLU A 19 6.43 -35.70 41.97
CA GLU A 19 6.99 -35.90 43.31
C GLU A 19 7.32 -34.59 44.05
N ARG A 20 7.58 -33.50 43.33
CA ARG A 20 8.12 -32.26 43.90
C ARG A 20 7.30 -31.01 43.64
N SER A 21 6.30 -31.06 42.76
CA SER A 21 5.37 -29.95 42.56
C SER A 21 4.05 -30.20 43.32
N HIS A 22 3.52 -29.17 43.99
CA HIS A 22 2.24 -29.24 44.67
C HIS A 22 1.15 -28.62 43.80
N TRP A 23 0.02 -29.31 43.67
CA TRP A 23 -1.11 -28.83 42.89
C TRP A 23 -1.61 -27.49 43.42
N GLY A 24 -1.64 -26.47 42.54
CA GLY A 24 -2.02 -25.09 42.89
C GLY A 24 -0.86 -24.12 43.15
N GLU A 25 0.39 -24.61 43.20
CA GLU A 25 1.59 -23.75 43.27
C GLU A 25 2.24 -23.57 41.89
N LEU A 26 2.74 -22.36 41.59
CA LEU A 26 3.42 -22.05 40.33
C LEU A 26 4.81 -22.69 40.30
N ALA A 27 5.03 -23.64 39.39
CA ALA A 27 6.35 -24.18 39.09
C ALA A 27 7.05 -23.32 38.02
N GLY A 28 8.23 -22.78 38.34
CA GLY A 28 9.06 -22.04 37.38
C GLY A 28 9.95 -22.98 36.56
N LEU A 29 9.87 -22.90 35.23
CA LEU A 29 10.75 -23.61 34.30
C LEU A 29 11.73 -22.62 33.66
N SER A 30 13.02 -22.96 33.63
CA SER A 30 14.04 -22.20 32.88
C SER A 30 14.58 -23.06 31.74
N ILE A 31 14.33 -22.64 30.49
CA ILE A 31 14.77 -23.36 29.29
C ILE A 31 16.12 -22.80 28.84
N LEU A 32 17.18 -23.63 28.86
CA LEU A 32 18.51 -23.27 28.35
C LEU A 32 18.61 -23.64 26.87
N ARG A 33 18.74 -22.65 25.97
CA ARG A 33 18.90 -22.86 24.52
C ARG A 33 20.29 -23.38 24.08
N GLY A 34 21.11 -23.90 25.00
CA GLY A 34 22.42 -24.50 24.68
C GLY A 34 23.56 -23.52 24.33
N PHE A 35 23.34 -22.20 24.45
CA PHE A 35 24.39 -21.17 24.32
C PHE A 35 24.69 -20.54 25.68
N ASP A 36 25.95 -20.14 25.91
CA ASP A 36 26.36 -19.41 27.11
C ASP A 36 25.82 -17.96 27.10
N HIS A 37 25.64 -17.37 28.29
CA HIS A 37 25.36 -15.94 28.39
C HIS A 37 26.53 -15.12 27.80
N PRO A 38 26.26 -14.04 27.04
CA PRO A 38 24.96 -13.39 26.84
C PRO A 38 24.15 -13.87 25.62
N PHE A 39 24.58 -14.90 24.91
CA PHE A 39 23.96 -15.33 23.65
C PHE A 39 22.61 -16.01 23.82
N THR A 40 22.39 -16.67 24.96
CA THR A 40 21.18 -17.44 25.28
C THR A 40 19.87 -16.64 25.13
N SER A 41 19.92 -15.32 25.31
CA SER A 41 18.74 -14.44 25.25
C SER A 41 18.42 -13.90 23.85
N HIS A 42 19.17 -14.28 22.80
CA HIS A 42 18.86 -13.80 21.45
C HIS A 42 17.60 -14.48 20.89
N PRO A 43 16.62 -13.70 20.39
CA PRO A 43 15.32 -14.24 19.97
C PRO A 43 15.41 -15.05 18.68
N ARG A 44 16.33 -14.68 17.77
CA ARG A 44 16.42 -15.18 16.38
C ARG A 44 17.87 -15.55 16.01
N LEU A 45 18.30 -16.76 16.33
CA LEU A 45 19.66 -17.25 16.03
C LEU A 45 19.90 -17.50 14.52
N ASP A 46 18.82 -17.64 13.77
CA ASP A 46 18.79 -17.65 12.31
C ASP A 46 19.16 -16.28 11.71
N LEU A 47 18.83 -15.20 12.42
CA LEU A 47 19.07 -13.82 12.03
C LEU A 47 20.36 -13.24 12.64
N PHE A 48 20.74 -13.70 13.85
CA PHE A 48 21.85 -13.17 14.63
C PHE A 48 22.83 -14.24 15.13
N LEU A 49 24.07 -13.81 15.40
CA LEU A 49 25.14 -14.52 16.10
C LEU A 49 25.78 -15.70 15.37
N THR A 50 24.98 -16.59 14.78
CA THR A 50 25.50 -17.83 14.18
C THR A 50 26.33 -17.54 12.93
N ASP A 51 27.30 -18.39 12.60
CA ASP A 51 28.12 -18.27 11.38
C ASP A 51 27.29 -18.33 10.09
N SER A 52 26.11 -18.94 10.14
CA SER A 52 25.14 -19.00 9.04
C SER A 52 24.15 -17.83 9.01
N SER A 53 24.09 -17.05 10.09
CA SER A 53 23.21 -15.87 10.15
C SER A 53 23.76 -14.75 9.24
N PRO A 54 22.90 -13.86 8.73
CA PRO A 54 23.35 -12.66 8.04
C PRO A 54 24.09 -11.67 8.97
N HIS A 55 24.02 -11.87 10.29
CA HIS A 55 24.67 -11.04 11.30
C HIS A 55 25.56 -11.85 12.25
N PRO A 56 26.67 -12.47 11.78
CA PRO A 56 27.58 -13.22 12.64
C PRO A 56 28.20 -12.34 13.72
N GLU A 57 28.31 -12.86 14.94
CA GLU A 57 28.83 -12.10 16.09
C GLU A 57 30.26 -11.59 15.85
N LYS A 58 31.12 -12.47 15.29
CA LYS A 58 32.54 -12.18 15.01
C LYS A 58 32.77 -11.00 14.07
N ASP A 59 31.77 -10.66 13.25
CA ASP A 59 31.88 -9.63 12.21
C ASP A 59 31.25 -8.30 12.65
N LEU A 60 30.18 -8.35 13.44
CA LEU A 60 29.35 -7.19 13.82
C LEU A 60 29.53 -6.72 15.27
N GLY A 61 29.71 -7.65 16.21
CA GLY A 61 29.68 -7.37 17.65
C GLY A 61 28.30 -6.89 18.16
N CYS A 62 28.22 -6.54 19.44
CA CYS A 62 26.94 -6.22 20.09
C CYS A 62 26.49 -4.76 19.92
N THR A 63 27.42 -3.80 19.92
CA THR A 63 27.09 -2.36 19.97
C THR A 63 26.54 -1.81 18.67
N ILE A 64 26.76 -2.49 17.54
CA ILE A 64 26.21 -2.04 16.25
C ILE A 64 24.68 -2.15 16.25
N CYS A 65 24.15 -3.23 16.82
CA CYS A 65 22.71 -3.50 16.95
C CYS A 65 22.11 -2.85 18.19
N HIS A 66 22.82 -2.88 19.32
CA HIS A 66 22.24 -2.45 20.60
C HIS A 66 22.59 -1.02 21.03
N ASP A 67 23.56 -0.35 20.40
CA ASP A 67 24.26 0.81 20.99
C ASP A 67 24.90 0.46 22.35
N GLY A 68 25.12 1.45 23.22
CA GLY A 68 25.77 1.28 24.51
C GLY A 68 27.26 1.58 24.48
N GLN A 69 27.89 1.42 25.64
CA GLN A 69 29.32 1.69 25.81
C GLN A 69 30.13 0.41 25.62
N GLY A 70 30.64 0.20 24.40
CA GLY A 70 31.33 -1.05 24.02
C GLY A 70 32.62 -1.38 24.78
N SER A 71 33.26 -0.39 25.42
CA SER A 71 34.41 -0.62 26.30
C SER A 71 34.02 -1.00 27.73
N GLY A 72 32.75 -0.90 28.09
CA GLY A 72 32.24 -1.28 29.40
C GLY A 72 32.18 -2.81 29.51
N THR A 73 32.77 -3.36 30.57
CA THR A 73 32.76 -4.82 30.84
C THR A 73 31.83 -5.19 31.99
N GLU A 74 31.22 -4.21 32.66
CA GLU A 74 30.29 -4.40 33.77
C GLU A 74 28.92 -3.82 33.41
N PHE A 75 27.86 -4.46 33.94
CA PHE A 75 26.46 -4.11 33.66
C PHE A 75 26.15 -2.61 33.83
N LEU A 76 26.71 -1.96 34.85
CA LEU A 76 26.45 -0.56 35.17
C LEU A 76 27.18 0.42 34.23
N TRP A 77 28.26 0.00 33.56
CA TRP A 77 29.07 0.85 32.68
C TRP A 77 28.79 0.66 31.20
N THR A 78 28.03 -0.37 30.80
CA THR A 78 27.63 -0.58 29.40
C THR A 78 26.44 0.30 28.97
N SER A 79 25.91 1.11 29.89
CA SER A 79 24.80 2.05 29.67
C SER A 79 23.51 1.36 29.21
N HIS A 80 23.09 0.30 29.90
CA HIS A 80 21.81 -0.37 29.65
C HIS A 80 20.62 0.59 29.87
N THR A 81 19.60 0.53 29.01
CA THR A 81 18.34 1.27 29.22
C THR A 81 17.23 0.28 29.63
N PRO A 82 16.57 0.48 30.78
CA PRO A 82 15.45 -0.36 31.19
C PRO A 82 14.24 -0.13 30.28
N ASN A 83 13.46 -1.18 30.05
CA ASN A 83 12.24 -1.14 29.25
C ASN A 83 11.00 -0.74 30.06
N THR A 84 11.04 -0.83 31.39
CA THR A 84 9.97 -0.39 32.30
C THR A 84 10.55 0.22 33.58
N VAL A 85 9.72 0.95 34.34
CA VAL A 85 10.10 1.55 35.62
C VAL A 85 10.37 0.48 36.68
N GLU A 86 9.61 -0.61 36.70
CA GLU A 86 9.84 -1.75 37.59
C GLU A 86 11.20 -2.40 37.32
N GLN A 87 11.55 -2.54 36.03
CA GLN A 87 12.85 -3.05 35.62
C GLN A 87 13.97 -2.11 36.07
N GLN A 88 13.79 -0.80 35.91
CA GLN A 88 14.73 0.20 36.42
C GLN A 88 14.94 0.06 37.92
N ILE A 89 13.87 0.05 38.72
CA ILE A 89 13.93 -0.09 40.18
C ILE A 89 14.64 -1.39 40.57
N LYS A 90 14.30 -2.50 39.91
CA LYS A 90 14.94 -3.80 40.11
C LYS A 90 16.44 -3.70 39.83
N TRP A 91 16.83 -3.18 38.67
CA TRP A 91 18.22 -3.07 38.24
C TRP A 91 19.04 -2.12 39.12
N THR A 92 18.46 -1.02 39.61
CA THR A 92 19.11 -0.13 40.58
C THR A 92 19.45 -0.89 41.86
N ARG A 93 18.51 -1.70 42.37
CA ARG A 93 18.70 -2.46 43.61
C ARG A 93 19.64 -3.66 43.46
N SER A 94 19.52 -4.42 42.36
CA SER A 94 20.26 -5.68 42.19
C SER A 94 21.59 -5.53 41.46
N HIS A 95 21.75 -4.51 40.62
CA HIS A 95 22.92 -4.33 39.75
C HIS A 95 23.57 -2.95 39.84
N GLY A 96 23.11 -2.07 40.74
CA GLY A 96 23.65 -0.72 40.88
C GLY A 96 23.45 0.15 39.63
N TRP A 97 22.39 -0.12 38.86
CA TRP A 97 22.08 0.64 37.66
C TRP A 97 21.92 2.14 37.95
N PHE A 98 22.41 2.96 37.03
CA PHE A 98 22.22 4.40 37.02
C PHE A 98 22.13 4.90 35.58
N ASP A 99 21.51 6.07 35.38
CA ASP A 99 21.48 6.74 34.09
C ASP A 99 22.80 7.47 33.83
N ASN A 100 23.61 6.93 32.90
CA ASN A 100 24.89 7.51 32.55
C ASN A 100 24.73 8.68 31.57
N HIS A 101 24.40 9.86 32.12
CA HIS A 101 24.21 11.10 31.35
C HIS A 101 25.45 11.58 30.56
N HIS A 102 26.63 11.01 30.78
CA HIS A 102 27.84 11.32 29.99
C HIS A 102 27.95 10.49 28.70
N TRP A 103 27.15 9.43 28.55
CA TRP A 103 27.17 8.57 27.38
C TRP A 103 25.93 8.81 26.52
N ILE A 104 26.10 9.58 25.45
CA ILE A 104 24.99 10.07 24.61
C ILE A 104 24.30 8.97 23.75
N PHE A 105 24.88 7.77 23.68
CA PHE A 105 24.35 6.60 22.95
C PHE A 105 24.17 5.40 23.89
N PRO A 106 23.29 5.49 24.90
CA PRO A 106 23.01 4.35 25.77
C PRO A 106 22.45 3.20 24.94
N MET A 107 22.55 1.98 25.46
CA MET A 107 22.00 0.81 24.82
C MET A 107 20.50 1.00 24.63
N LYS A 108 19.97 0.74 23.42
CA LYS A 108 18.53 0.86 23.16
C LYS A 108 17.76 -0.10 24.08
N PRO A 109 16.63 0.34 24.67
CA PRO A 109 15.73 -0.58 25.34
C PRO A 109 15.15 -1.55 24.32
N SER A 110 14.70 -2.73 24.77
CA SER A 110 14.19 -3.78 23.88
C SER A 110 13.10 -3.28 22.93
N ARG A 111 12.24 -2.34 23.37
CA ARG A 111 11.19 -1.77 22.54
C ARG A 111 11.68 -0.98 21.31
N PHE A 112 12.92 -0.48 21.31
CA PHE A 112 13.47 0.37 20.24
C PHE A 112 14.72 -0.20 19.56
N VAL A 113 15.12 -1.43 19.88
CA VAL A 113 16.35 -2.02 19.31
C VAL A 113 16.32 -2.09 17.78
N GLU A 114 15.14 -2.33 17.20
CA GLU A 114 14.92 -2.39 15.75
C GLU A 114 15.30 -1.09 15.02
N SER A 115 15.30 0.06 15.71
CA SER A 115 15.71 1.34 15.12
C SER A 115 17.13 1.30 14.52
N ASN A 116 18.02 0.48 15.10
CA ASN A 116 19.39 0.37 14.64
C ASN A 116 19.57 -0.45 13.35
N CYS A 117 18.54 -1.16 12.88
CA CYS A 117 18.57 -1.81 11.58
C CYS A 117 18.76 -0.78 10.43
N LEU A 118 18.26 0.45 10.60
CA LEU A 118 18.43 1.54 9.63
C LEU A 118 19.87 2.02 9.44
N LYS A 119 20.81 1.61 10.31
CA LYS A 119 22.24 1.91 10.10
C LYS A 119 22.75 1.25 8.82
N CYS A 120 22.30 0.03 8.53
CA CYS A 120 22.76 -0.79 7.40
C CYS A 120 21.69 -1.00 6.32
N HIS A 121 20.41 -1.04 6.71
CA HIS A 121 19.28 -1.28 5.82
C HIS A 121 18.60 0.03 5.47
N HIS A 122 18.95 0.60 4.32
CA HIS A 122 18.45 1.90 3.89
C HIS A 122 17.24 1.83 2.96
N GLU A 123 16.75 0.62 2.66
CA GLU A 123 15.55 0.35 1.85
C GLU A 123 14.56 -0.47 2.68
N LYS A 124 13.30 -0.02 2.75
CA LYS A 124 12.23 -0.66 3.54
C LYS A 124 12.04 -2.13 3.17
N GLY A 125 11.99 -2.43 1.87
CA GLY A 125 11.76 -3.78 1.37
C GLY A 125 12.86 -4.80 1.73
N SER A 126 14.04 -4.36 2.18
CA SER A 126 15.08 -5.27 2.69
C SER A 126 14.79 -5.84 4.09
N LEU A 127 13.78 -5.31 4.78
CA LEU A 127 13.35 -5.69 6.13
C LEU A 127 11.93 -6.28 6.16
N GLU A 128 11.32 -6.49 5.00
CA GLU A 128 10.00 -7.09 4.84
C GLU A 128 10.07 -8.63 4.82
N PRO A 129 8.93 -9.35 4.94
CA PRO A 129 8.88 -10.79 4.83
C PRO A 129 9.56 -11.34 3.56
N SER A 130 10.16 -12.51 3.66
CA SER A 130 10.81 -13.23 2.56
C SER A 130 10.72 -14.75 2.75
N GLU A 131 11.05 -15.54 1.72
CA GLU A 131 11.09 -17.01 1.82
C GLU A 131 12.03 -17.49 2.95
N ARG A 132 13.15 -16.79 3.18
CA ARG A 132 14.08 -17.10 4.28
C ARG A 132 13.54 -16.65 5.64
N PHE A 133 12.81 -15.53 5.69
CA PHE A 133 12.29 -14.91 6.91
C PHE A 133 10.80 -14.57 6.73
N PRO A 134 9.89 -15.54 6.92
CA PRO A 134 8.45 -15.30 6.77
C PRO A 134 7.93 -14.24 7.74
N GLU A 135 8.50 -14.20 8.95
CA GLU A 135 8.35 -13.08 9.86
C GLU A 135 9.37 -11.98 9.51
N PRO A 136 8.94 -10.71 9.37
CA PRO A 136 9.84 -9.60 9.10
C PRO A 136 10.99 -9.53 10.11
N PRO A 137 12.24 -9.27 9.68
CA PRO A 137 13.36 -9.07 10.59
C PRO A 137 13.20 -7.92 11.59
N ALA A 138 12.47 -6.86 11.22
CA ALA A 138 12.28 -5.66 12.05
C ALA A 138 10.84 -5.08 11.86
N PRO A 139 9.80 -5.79 12.35
CA PRO A 139 8.41 -5.46 12.05
C PRO A 139 7.98 -4.08 12.55
N LYS A 140 8.41 -3.66 13.73
CA LYS A 140 8.06 -2.35 14.31
C LYS A 140 8.73 -1.22 13.55
N LEU A 141 9.97 -1.41 13.12
CA LEU A 141 10.66 -0.44 12.27
C LEU A 141 9.95 -0.27 10.91
N VAL A 142 9.60 -1.39 10.27
CA VAL A 142 8.88 -1.37 8.98
C VAL A 142 7.52 -0.67 9.13
N GLU A 143 6.78 -0.95 10.21
CA GLU A 143 5.52 -0.26 10.50
C GLU A 143 5.72 1.25 10.71
N GLY A 144 6.74 1.65 11.47
CA GLY A 144 7.08 3.05 11.68
C GLY A 144 7.41 3.80 10.40
N TRP A 145 8.13 3.14 9.49
CA TRP A 145 8.41 3.68 8.16
C TRP A 145 7.11 3.81 7.35
N SER A 146 6.29 2.77 7.28
CA SER A 146 5.00 2.79 6.57
C SER A 146 4.05 3.87 7.08
N LEU A 147 4.02 4.14 8.40
CA LEU A 147 3.24 5.24 8.97
C LEU A 147 3.76 6.63 8.56
N VAL A 148 5.09 6.83 8.55
CA VAL A 148 5.72 8.06 8.06
C VAL A 148 5.38 8.30 6.59
N GLU A 149 5.32 7.25 5.78
CA GLU A 149 4.90 7.32 4.38
C GLU A 149 3.41 7.65 4.25
N LYS A 150 2.56 6.91 4.97
CA LYS A 150 1.10 7.00 4.94
C LYS A 150 0.59 8.37 5.33
N TYR A 151 1.14 8.95 6.40
CA TYR A 151 0.77 10.27 6.92
C TYR A 151 1.60 11.41 6.32
N GLY A 152 2.64 11.09 5.55
CA GLY A 152 3.37 12.07 4.76
C GLY A 152 4.24 13.01 5.59
N CYS A 153 4.84 12.52 6.67
CA CYS A 153 5.66 13.37 7.55
C CYS A 153 6.82 14.04 6.78
N PHE A 154 7.30 13.40 5.71
CA PHE A 154 8.33 13.90 4.81
C PHE A 154 7.94 15.17 4.03
N GLY A 155 6.64 15.50 3.94
CA GLY A 155 6.20 16.76 3.33
C GLY A 155 6.59 17.99 4.17
N CYS A 156 6.64 17.83 5.50
CA CYS A 156 7.12 18.86 6.40
C CYS A 156 8.59 18.66 6.77
N HIS A 157 9.02 17.42 7.02
CA HIS A 157 10.35 17.09 7.52
C HIS A 157 11.26 16.55 6.42
N GLU A 158 12.44 17.12 6.25
CA GLU A 158 13.40 16.57 5.30
C GLU A 158 14.14 15.35 5.90
N VAL A 159 14.20 14.25 5.15
CA VAL A 159 14.90 13.02 5.52
C VAL A 159 15.76 12.57 4.33
N GLY A 160 16.89 13.24 4.16
CA GLY A 160 17.85 12.93 3.10
C GLY A 160 18.75 11.75 3.48
N GLY A 161 18.86 10.79 2.57
CA GLY A 161 19.67 9.58 2.75
C GLY A 161 21.04 9.62 2.05
N TYR A 162 21.46 10.77 1.50
CA TYR A 162 22.63 10.88 0.63
C TYR A 162 23.59 12.02 1.04
N ASP A 163 24.89 11.76 0.96
CA ASP A 163 26.00 12.70 1.13
C ASP A 163 26.68 12.91 -0.23
N GLY A 164 26.13 13.81 -1.05
CA GLY A 164 26.46 13.90 -2.47
C GLY A 164 25.69 12.87 -3.33
N PRO A 165 26.04 12.70 -4.61
CA PRO A 165 25.22 11.91 -5.54
C PRO A 165 25.29 10.40 -5.31
N ASP A 166 26.44 9.88 -4.87
CA ASP A 166 26.72 8.44 -4.90
C ASP A 166 26.87 7.79 -3.52
N ARG A 167 26.89 8.59 -2.43
CA ARG A 167 27.16 8.08 -1.09
C ARG A 167 25.89 8.03 -0.24
N ARG A 168 25.39 6.83 -0.02
CA ARG A 168 24.24 6.59 0.86
C ARG A 168 24.66 6.58 2.33
N ILE A 169 23.92 7.33 3.15
CA ILE A 169 24.17 7.54 4.59
C ILE A 169 22.94 7.20 5.46
N GLY A 170 21.81 6.86 4.82
CA GLY A 170 20.57 6.46 5.46
C GLY A 170 19.43 6.24 4.46
N PRO A 171 18.19 6.02 4.94
CA PRO A 171 17.01 6.03 4.08
C PRO A 171 16.77 7.41 3.48
N ASP A 172 16.33 7.47 2.22
CA ASP A 172 15.91 8.71 1.57
C ASP A 172 14.40 8.70 1.36
N VAL A 173 13.69 9.50 2.15
CA VAL A 173 12.22 9.62 2.05
C VAL A 173 11.78 11.02 1.62
N ARG A 174 12.64 11.75 0.89
CA ARG A 174 12.30 13.08 0.37
C ARG A 174 11.25 13.03 -0.73
N LEU A 175 10.49 14.13 -0.85
CA LEU A 175 9.61 14.39 -1.98
C LEU A 175 10.40 14.37 -3.29
N GLU A 176 9.79 13.82 -4.33
CA GLU A 176 10.25 14.00 -5.70
C GLU A 176 10.14 15.47 -6.12
N PRO A 177 10.93 15.90 -7.13
CA PRO A 177 10.78 17.24 -7.70
C PRO A 177 9.36 17.49 -8.22
N ASN A 178 8.87 18.70 -8.02
CA ASN A 178 7.51 19.15 -8.35
C ASN A 178 7.29 19.43 -9.85
N TYR A 179 8.01 18.77 -10.74
CA TYR A 179 7.98 19.06 -12.18
C TYR A 179 6.59 18.90 -12.78
N ALA A 180 5.79 17.93 -12.28
CA ALA A 180 4.43 17.71 -12.73
C ALA A 180 3.50 18.89 -12.36
N GLU A 181 3.57 19.35 -11.12
CA GLU A 181 2.79 20.49 -10.62
C GLU A 181 3.19 21.80 -11.32
N VAL A 182 4.48 21.99 -11.56
CA VAL A 182 5.01 23.14 -12.30
C VAL A 182 4.52 23.13 -13.75
N ALA A 183 4.56 21.97 -14.41
CA ALA A 183 4.03 21.82 -15.77
C ALA A 183 2.53 22.15 -15.84
N GLN A 184 1.73 21.67 -14.88
CA GLN A 184 0.31 22.03 -14.79
C GLN A 184 0.07 23.53 -14.56
N GLN A 185 0.95 24.20 -13.80
CA GLN A 185 0.87 25.64 -13.58
C GLN A 185 1.26 26.42 -14.84
N ILE A 186 2.26 25.96 -15.59
CA ILE A 186 2.67 26.55 -16.87
C ILE A 186 1.52 26.46 -17.89
N LEU A 187 0.80 25.33 -17.97
CA LEU A 187 -0.36 25.14 -18.86
C LEU A 187 -1.50 26.14 -18.64
N GLN A 188 -1.52 26.86 -17.51
CA GLN A 188 -2.51 27.92 -17.29
C GLN A 188 -2.22 29.19 -18.13
N ASP A 189 -1.04 29.29 -18.74
CA ASP A 189 -0.72 30.38 -19.66
C ASP A 189 -1.16 30.04 -21.09
N LYS A 190 -1.88 30.97 -21.74
CA LYS A 190 -2.43 30.76 -23.10
C LYS A 190 -1.46 31.18 -24.19
N GLY A 191 -0.26 31.66 -23.83
CA GLY A 191 0.76 32.11 -24.78
C GLY A 191 1.53 31.01 -25.51
N PHE A 192 1.29 29.73 -25.18
CA PHE A 192 1.97 28.59 -25.82
C PHE A 192 1.33 28.16 -27.15
N SER A 193 2.14 27.64 -28.07
CA SER A 193 1.64 26.93 -29.26
C SER A 193 0.99 25.58 -28.89
N GLU A 194 0.26 24.97 -29.83
CA GLU A 194 -0.32 23.62 -29.62
C GLU A 194 0.76 22.57 -29.34
N GLU A 195 1.87 22.60 -30.08
CA GLU A 195 3.00 21.69 -29.89
C GLU A 195 3.65 21.88 -28.50
N GLN A 196 3.89 23.13 -28.09
CA GLN A 196 4.43 23.44 -26.77
C GLN A 196 3.49 23.00 -25.65
N SER A 197 2.18 23.23 -25.83
CA SER A 197 1.16 22.79 -24.88
C SER A 197 1.18 21.27 -24.72
N HIS A 198 1.29 20.52 -25.83
CA HIS A 198 1.41 19.06 -25.81
C HIS A 198 2.68 18.58 -25.10
N TRP A 199 3.83 19.26 -25.27
CA TRP A 199 5.05 18.95 -24.53
C TRP A 199 4.86 19.12 -23.02
N ILE A 200 4.21 20.22 -22.60
CA ILE A 200 3.99 20.51 -21.18
C ILE A 200 2.97 19.54 -20.58
N GLU A 201 1.91 19.17 -21.30
CA GLU A 201 0.99 18.10 -20.90
C GLU A 201 1.72 16.77 -20.74
N THR A 202 2.62 16.45 -21.67
CA THR A 202 3.44 15.22 -21.59
C THR A 202 4.34 15.26 -20.36
N LEU A 203 5.01 16.38 -20.05
CA LEU A 203 5.81 16.53 -18.84
C LEU A 203 4.98 16.40 -17.56
N ALA A 204 3.75 16.92 -17.53
CA ALA A 204 2.86 16.78 -16.38
C ALA A 204 2.50 15.30 -16.09
N ASN A 205 2.37 14.49 -17.15
CA ASN A 205 2.14 13.06 -17.05
C ASN A 205 3.43 12.26 -16.78
N ARG A 206 4.56 12.71 -17.34
CA ARG A 206 5.87 12.07 -17.33
C ARG A 206 6.95 13.04 -16.82
N PRO A 207 6.98 13.33 -15.50
CA PRO A 207 7.95 14.26 -14.94
C PRO A 207 9.40 13.74 -15.03
N ASP A 208 9.59 12.47 -15.37
CA ASP A 208 10.86 11.80 -15.64
C ASP A 208 11.47 12.14 -17.03
N ASP A 209 10.74 12.80 -17.94
CA ASP A 209 11.27 13.17 -19.27
C ASP A 209 12.12 14.45 -19.22
N ASP A 210 13.41 14.28 -18.89
CA ASP A 210 14.39 15.38 -18.81
C ASP A 210 14.56 16.14 -20.12
N ARG A 211 14.46 15.45 -21.27
CA ARG A 211 14.59 16.07 -22.58
C ARG A 211 13.47 17.09 -22.81
N LEU A 212 12.22 16.69 -22.55
CA LEU A 212 11.07 17.60 -22.65
C LEU A 212 11.18 18.74 -21.63
N ARG A 213 11.60 18.44 -20.40
CA ARG A 213 11.81 19.46 -19.35
C ARG A 213 12.80 20.53 -19.80
N HIS A 214 13.97 20.14 -20.32
CA HIS A 214 14.97 21.09 -20.82
C HIS A 214 14.48 21.89 -22.03
N GLN A 215 13.68 21.29 -22.92
CA GLN A 215 13.04 22.01 -24.03
C GLN A 215 12.08 23.10 -23.53
N ILE A 216 11.26 22.79 -22.52
CA ILE A 216 10.34 23.74 -21.90
C ILE A 216 11.11 24.88 -21.22
N ILE A 217 12.20 24.58 -20.48
CA ILE A 217 13.07 25.60 -19.89
C ILE A 217 13.60 26.57 -20.95
N ALA A 218 14.09 26.04 -22.08
CA ALA A 218 14.62 26.87 -23.17
C ALA A 218 13.56 27.82 -23.75
N VAL A 219 12.31 27.34 -23.92
CA VAL A 219 11.18 28.17 -24.37
C VAL A 219 10.91 29.31 -23.37
N LEU A 220 10.82 28.98 -22.08
CA LEU A 220 10.57 29.97 -21.02
C LEU A 220 11.68 31.03 -20.93
N GLU A 221 12.95 30.61 -20.98
CA GLU A 221 14.09 31.53 -20.93
C GLU A 221 14.20 32.40 -22.17
N GLN A 222 13.87 31.87 -23.35
CA GLN A 222 13.86 32.63 -24.59
C GLN A 222 12.80 33.73 -24.56
N ASP A 223 11.58 33.42 -24.11
CA ASP A 223 10.51 34.39 -23.98
C ASP A 223 10.81 35.45 -22.89
N ALA A 224 11.38 35.03 -21.76
CA ALA A 224 11.84 35.94 -20.70
C ALA A 224 12.90 36.93 -21.19
N LYS A 225 13.81 36.49 -22.08
CA LYS A 225 14.80 37.39 -22.71
C LYS A 225 14.12 38.43 -23.59
N LEU A 226 13.09 38.06 -24.36
CA LEU A 226 12.31 39.02 -25.16
C LEU A 226 11.63 40.07 -24.27
N ALA A 227 11.05 39.66 -23.14
CA ALA A 227 10.46 40.58 -22.16
C ALA A 227 11.47 41.63 -21.65
N SER A 228 12.71 41.19 -21.37
CA SER A 228 13.77 42.09 -20.89
C SER A 228 14.27 43.06 -21.98
N GLN A 229 14.20 42.67 -23.25
CA GLN A 229 14.69 43.46 -24.39
C GLN A 229 13.63 44.42 -24.95
N GLU A 230 12.34 44.09 -24.87
CA GLU A 230 11.26 44.99 -25.27
C GLU A 230 11.19 46.26 -24.39
N SER A 231 11.46 46.10 -23.09
CA SER A 231 11.62 47.20 -22.15
C SER A 231 12.78 48.15 -22.54
N ALA A 232 13.70 47.70 -23.39
CA ALA A 232 14.86 48.47 -23.85
C ALA A 232 14.71 49.05 -25.27
N ASN A 233 13.99 48.41 -26.20
CA ASN A 233 14.07 48.75 -27.64
C ASN A 233 12.77 48.67 -28.49
N GLY A 234 11.57 48.47 -27.93
CA GLY A 234 10.31 48.62 -28.69
C GLY A 234 10.19 47.75 -29.96
N SER A 235 10.59 46.48 -29.86
CA SER A 235 10.49 45.48 -30.94
C SER A 235 9.02 45.10 -31.23
N PRO A 236 8.63 44.64 -32.44
CA PRO A 236 7.24 44.31 -32.77
C PRO A 236 6.75 42.92 -32.31
N SER A 237 7.62 42.10 -31.71
CA SER A 237 7.27 40.76 -31.20
C SER A 237 7.66 40.65 -29.72
N GLY A 238 6.73 41.04 -28.86
CA GLY A 238 6.90 41.00 -27.40
C GLY A 238 6.83 39.60 -26.79
N PRO A 239 7.08 39.50 -25.48
CA PRO A 239 6.94 38.24 -24.76
C PRO A 239 5.49 37.77 -24.85
N GLN A 240 5.33 36.48 -25.12
CA GLN A 240 4.02 35.84 -25.23
C GLN A 240 3.53 35.31 -23.88
N LEU A 241 4.44 35.08 -22.94
CA LEU A 241 4.15 34.50 -21.63
C LEU A 241 4.14 35.55 -20.52
N ARG A 242 3.43 35.24 -19.44
CA ARG A 242 3.35 36.12 -18.25
C ARG A 242 4.65 36.07 -17.43
N PRO A 243 5.03 37.17 -16.75
CA PRO A 243 6.21 37.20 -15.86
C PRO A 243 6.20 36.14 -14.76
N GLU A 244 5.02 35.73 -14.28
CA GLU A 244 4.85 34.65 -13.30
C GLU A 244 5.27 33.30 -13.89
N THR A 245 4.97 33.06 -15.16
CA THR A 245 5.34 31.83 -15.89
C THR A 245 6.86 31.74 -16.05
N HIS A 246 7.55 32.86 -16.30
CA HIS A 246 9.02 32.88 -16.40
C HIS A 246 9.72 32.50 -15.08
N LYS A 247 9.13 32.80 -13.92
CA LYS A 247 9.73 32.49 -12.61
C LYS A 247 9.85 30.98 -12.38
N LEU A 248 8.89 30.21 -12.90
CA LEU A 248 8.81 28.76 -12.74
C LEU A 248 10.00 27.99 -13.33
N VAL A 249 10.84 28.63 -14.15
CA VAL A 249 12.12 28.05 -14.62
C VAL A 249 12.98 27.56 -13.44
N ALA A 250 12.97 28.27 -12.31
CA ALA A 250 13.75 27.86 -11.13
C ALA A 250 13.32 26.49 -10.57
N ALA A 251 12.02 26.19 -10.62
CA ALA A 251 11.46 24.93 -10.14
C ALA A 251 11.68 23.74 -11.09
N LEU A 252 12.04 24.00 -12.36
CA LEU A 252 12.33 22.96 -13.35
C LEU A 252 13.82 22.58 -13.43
N LYS A 253 14.70 23.20 -12.64
CA LYS A 253 16.15 22.92 -12.69
C LYS A 253 16.49 21.52 -12.18
N ASP A 254 17.61 20.99 -12.65
CA ASP A 254 18.13 19.69 -12.23
C ASP A 254 18.38 19.64 -10.72
N VAL A 255 18.07 18.49 -10.13
CA VAL A 255 18.34 18.16 -8.73
C VAL A 255 19.30 16.99 -8.71
N GLU A 256 20.46 17.14 -8.06
CA GLU A 256 21.57 16.18 -8.11
C GLU A 256 21.20 14.81 -7.54
N ALA A 257 20.48 14.76 -6.42
CA ALA A 257 19.91 13.55 -5.83
C ALA A 257 18.42 13.78 -5.53
N PRO A 258 17.51 13.55 -6.49
CA PRO A 258 16.08 13.80 -6.29
C PRO A 258 15.46 12.76 -5.36
N GLY A 259 14.50 13.19 -4.53
CA GLY A 259 13.65 12.26 -3.80
C GLY A 259 12.71 11.49 -4.74
N SER A 260 12.00 10.49 -4.20
CA SER A 260 11.12 9.61 -4.98
C SER A 260 9.67 9.58 -4.49
N TYR A 261 9.37 10.23 -3.37
CA TYR A 261 8.04 10.19 -2.76
C TYR A 261 7.13 11.25 -3.35
N ARG A 262 5.90 10.85 -3.70
CA ARG A 262 4.88 11.79 -4.17
C ARG A 262 4.24 12.53 -3.00
N LYS A 263 3.66 13.70 -3.27
CA LYS A 263 2.84 14.41 -2.31
C LYS A 263 1.66 13.52 -1.82
N PRO A 264 1.45 13.39 -0.50
CA PRO A 264 0.44 12.48 0.07
C PRO A 264 -1.01 13.00 -0.06
N GLY A 265 -1.20 14.32 -0.13
CA GLY A 265 -2.51 14.97 -0.21
C GLY A 265 -2.97 15.16 -1.65
N PRO A 266 -4.29 15.26 -1.90
CA PRO A 266 -4.81 15.55 -3.23
C PRO A 266 -4.39 16.94 -3.71
N SER A 267 -4.24 17.11 -5.03
CA SER A 267 -4.15 18.43 -5.64
C SER A 267 -5.37 19.30 -5.29
N LEU A 268 -5.09 20.54 -4.88
CA LEU A 268 -6.08 21.57 -4.57
C LEU A 268 -6.32 22.52 -5.75
N ARG A 269 -5.67 22.28 -6.90
CA ARG A 269 -5.76 23.10 -8.11
C ARG A 269 -7.18 23.32 -8.61
N PHE A 270 -8.08 22.35 -8.44
CA PHE A 270 -9.46 22.43 -8.94
C PHE A 270 -10.49 22.39 -7.80
N LEU A 271 -10.09 22.71 -6.57
CA LEU A 271 -10.90 22.48 -5.37
C LEU A 271 -12.31 23.10 -5.44
N ARG A 272 -12.44 24.27 -6.06
CA ARG A 272 -13.74 24.97 -6.23
C ARG A 272 -14.78 24.13 -6.97
N SER A 273 -14.35 23.28 -7.90
CA SER A 273 -15.24 22.40 -8.66
C SER A 273 -15.83 21.27 -7.82
N LYS A 274 -15.19 20.96 -6.68
CA LYS A 274 -15.48 19.78 -5.87
C LYS A 274 -16.33 20.08 -4.64
N VAL A 275 -16.03 21.14 -3.90
CA VAL A 275 -16.60 21.36 -2.55
C VAL A 275 -17.25 22.73 -2.40
N GLU A 276 -18.11 22.83 -1.38
CA GLU A 276 -18.69 24.09 -0.92
C GLU A 276 -17.91 24.68 0.26
N PHE A 277 -18.17 25.96 0.54
CA PHE A 277 -17.53 26.73 1.61
C PHE A 277 -17.66 26.05 2.98
N ASP A 278 -18.89 25.79 3.44
CA ASP A 278 -19.14 25.25 4.79
C ASP A 278 -18.44 23.90 5.01
N TRP A 279 -18.46 23.01 4.01
CA TRP A 279 -17.76 21.73 4.10
C TRP A 279 -16.25 21.92 4.22
N LEU A 280 -15.66 22.79 3.40
CA LEU A 280 -14.22 23.03 3.43
C LEU A 280 -13.79 23.71 4.73
N TYR A 281 -14.59 24.65 5.24
CA TYR A 281 -14.38 25.27 6.54
C TYR A 281 -14.32 24.22 7.66
N SER A 282 -15.37 23.40 7.81
CA SER A 282 -15.41 22.35 8.84
C SER A 282 -14.31 21.30 8.65
N TRP A 283 -13.93 20.99 7.41
CA TRP A 283 -12.82 20.08 7.11
C TRP A 283 -11.48 20.64 7.58
N ILE A 284 -11.19 21.91 7.34
CA ILE A 284 -9.94 22.56 7.78
C ILE A 284 -9.90 22.70 9.31
N GLU A 285 -11.03 23.01 9.93
CA GLU A 285 -11.16 23.15 11.38
C GLU A 285 -10.81 21.85 12.12
N LYS A 286 -11.50 20.75 11.77
CA LYS A 286 -11.27 19.44 12.39
C LYS A 286 -11.64 18.29 11.43
N PRO A 287 -10.70 17.81 10.61
CA PRO A 287 -10.95 16.78 9.59
C PRO A 287 -11.61 15.51 10.14
N ALA A 288 -11.21 15.11 11.37
CA ALA A 288 -11.68 13.89 12.03
C ALA A 288 -13.20 13.88 12.32
N ASN A 289 -13.84 15.06 12.40
CA ASN A 289 -15.29 15.15 12.60
C ASN A 289 -16.06 14.57 11.38
N PHE A 290 -15.59 14.87 10.16
CA PHE A 290 -16.15 14.29 8.94
C PHE A 290 -15.67 12.85 8.77
N ARG A 291 -14.36 12.61 8.87
CA ARG A 291 -13.75 11.29 8.65
C ARG A 291 -12.78 10.94 9.78
N PRO A 292 -13.16 10.06 10.73
CA PRO A 292 -12.28 9.65 11.82
C PRO A 292 -10.94 9.03 11.35
N SER A 293 -10.97 8.25 10.26
CA SER A 293 -9.80 7.62 9.62
C SER A 293 -8.96 8.54 8.72
N THR A 294 -9.17 9.86 8.80
CA THR A 294 -8.47 10.82 7.94
C THR A 294 -6.95 10.82 8.14
N ARG A 295 -6.22 10.91 7.04
CA ARG A 295 -4.75 11.11 7.04
C ARG A 295 -4.34 12.58 7.18
N MET A 296 -5.26 13.53 6.98
CA MET A 296 -4.99 14.96 7.19
C MET A 296 -4.95 15.26 8.68
N PRO A 297 -3.83 15.78 9.22
CA PRO A 297 -3.71 16.05 10.65
C PRO A 297 -4.50 17.31 11.05
N GLN A 298 -4.77 17.44 12.35
CA GLN A 298 -5.48 18.60 12.90
C GLN A 298 -4.49 19.75 13.15
N PHE A 299 -4.76 20.92 12.57
CA PHE A 299 -3.90 22.13 12.72
C PHE A 299 -4.45 23.14 13.74
N PHE A 300 -5.77 23.23 13.87
CA PHE A 300 -6.50 24.21 14.67
C PHE A 300 -7.17 23.56 15.90
N GLY A 301 -7.57 24.36 16.89
CA GLY A 301 -8.23 23.88 18.10
C GLY A 301 -7.33 23.07 19.04
N LEU A 302 -6.00 23.23 18.94
CA LEU A 302 -5.00 22.55 19.78
C LEU A 302 -4.61 23.42 20.98
N HIS A 303 -5.58 23.70 21.84
CA HIS A 303 -5.47 24.70 22.93
C HIS A 303 -5.09 24.12 24.29
N GLU A 304 -4.77 22.82 24.38
CA GLU A 304 -4.49 22.13 25.65
C GLU A 304 -3.40 22.84 26.48
N HIS A 305 -2.38 23.38 25.79
CA HIS A 305 -1.27 24.14 26.39
C HIS A 305 -1.61 25.58 26.84
N LEU A 306 -2.86 26.04 26.67
CA LEU A 306 -3.33 27.39 27.02
C LEU A 306 -4.48 27.37 28.04
N GLN A 307 -4.81 26.21 28.63
CA GLN A 307 -5.98 26.08 29.51
C GLN A 307 -5.76 26.62 30.92
N ASP A 308 -4.51 26.90 31.32
CA ASP A 308 -4.20 27.52 32.60
C ASP A 308 -4.76 28.94 32.69
N GLN A 309 -5.21 29.34 33.89
CA GLN A 309 -5.75 30.68 34.14
C GLN A 309 -4.79 31.80 33.70
N ASP A 310 -3.49 31.59 33.91
CA ASP A 310 -2.45 32.55 33.56
C ASP A 310 -2.33 32.80 32.05
N ASP A 311 -2.80 31.87 31.20
CA ASP A 311 -2.70 31.92 29.75
C ASP A 311 -4.06 32.24 29.07
N HIS A 312 -5.09 32.59 29.85
CA HIS A 312 -6.43 32.90 29.34
C HIS A 312 -6.42 34.01 28.27
N ALA A 313 -5.58 35.03 28.41
CA ALA A 313 -5.44 36.06 27.38
C ALA A 313 -4.95 35.48 26.03
N GLU A 314 -3.98 34.58 26.07
CA GLU A 314 -3.42 33.92 24.89
C GLU A 314 -4.39 32.91 24.27
N LEU A 315 -5.21 32.26 25.09
CA LEU A 315 -6.31 31.40 24.68
C LEU A 315 -7.39 32.20 23.92
N GLU A 316 -7.78 33.36 24.46
CA GLU A 316 -8.76 34.23 23.79
C GLU A 316 -8.21 34.78 22.47
N VAL A 317 -6.92 35.10 22.39
CA VAL A 317 -6.27 35.45 21.11
C VAL A 317 -6.34 34.31 20.11
N ALA A 318 -6.01 33.08 20.52
CA ALA A 318 -6.08 31.91 19.64
C ALA A 318 -7.52 31.64 19.16
N LYS A 319 -8.49 31.62 20.07
CA LYS A 319 -9.92 31.45 19.72
C LYS A 319 -10.47 32.54 18.83
N ARG A 320 -9.89 33.75 18.88
CA ARG A 320 -10.24 34.88 18.00
C ARG A 320 -9.61 34.76 16.62
N PHE A 321 -8.35 34.33 16.53
CA PHE A 321 -7.60 34.29 15.26
C PHE A 321 -7.79 33.02 14.45
N GLU A 322 -7.89 31.84 15.06
CA GLU A 322 -8.01 30.58 14.33
C GLU A 322 -9.25 30.52 13.40
N PRO A 323 -10.46 30.94 13.82
CA PRO A 323 -11.62 30.96 12.90
C PRO A 323 -11.41 31.89 11.70
N VAL A 324 -10.69 33.00 11.89
CA VAL A 324 -10.34 33.94 10.83
C VAL A 324 -9.31 33.34 9.87
N GLU A 325 -8.32 32.60 10.37
CA GLU A 325 -7.38 31.85 9.54
C GLU A 325 -8.10 30.79 8.71
N ILE A 326 -8.98 29.99 9.33
CA ILE A 326 -9.75 28.94 8.65
C ILE A 326 -10.63 29.55 7.56
N ARG A 327 -11.35 30.65 7.86
CA ARG A 327 -12.17 31.36 6.89
C ARG A 327 -11.33 31.91 5.73
N ALA A 328 -10.21 32.58 6.04
CA ALA A 328 -9.33 33.15 5.03
C ALA A 328 -8.76 32.08 4.10
N LEU A 329 -8.27 30.97 4.65
CA LEU A 329 -7.84 29.80 3.91
C LEU A 329 -8.96 29.26 3.00
N THR A 330 -10.15 29.06 3.55
CA THR A 330 -11.30 28.49 2.82
C THR A 330 -11.67 29.35 1.61
N GLU A 331 -11.80 30.66 1.80
CA GLU A 331 -12.12 31.59 0.71
C GLU A 331 -10.98 31.68 -0.32
N PHE A 332 -9.71 31.74 0.12
CA PHE A 332 -8.56 31.76 -0.79
C PHE A 332 -8.50 30.50 -1.66
N LEU A 333 -8.66 29.32 -1.06
CA LEU A 333 -8.60 28.04 -1.77
C LEU A 333 -9.75 27.88 -2.79
N LEU A 334 -10.92 28.45 -2.52
CA LEU A 334 -12.06 28.37 -3.42
C LEU A 334 -12.09 29.47 -4.49
N VAL A 335 -11.51 30.64 -4.23
CA VAL A 335 -11.64 31.80 -5.13
C VAL A 335 -10.36 32.08 -5.90
N ASN A 336 -9.20 32.02 -5.23
CA ASN A 336 -7.96 32.59 -5.74
C ASN A 336 -6.90 31.55 -6.12
N SER A 337 -6.95 30.34 -5.58
CA SER A 337 -6.01 29.26 -5.90
C SER A 337 -6.64 28.06 -6.60
N SER A 338 -7.86 28.21 -7.14
CA SER A 338 -8.53 27.14 -7.90
C SER A 338 -8.72 27.53 -9.36
N SER A 339 -8.13 26.74 -10.26
CA SER A 339 -8.41 26.72 -11.70
C SER A 339 -9.82 26.19 -11.99
N GLU A 340 -10.30 26.46 -13.21
CA GLU A 340 -11.54 25.89 -13.73
C GLU A 340 -11.38 24.40 -14.07
N PHE A 341 -12.45 23.62 -13.89
CA PHE A 341 -12.50 22.20 -14.21
C PHE A 341 -13.68 21.91 -15.12
N GLU A 342 -13.41 21.19 -16.21
CA GLU A 342 -14.42 20.75 -17.16
C GLU A 342 -15.00 19.39 -16.76
N TYR A 343 -16.28 19.37 -16.38
CA TYR A 343 -17.00 18.15 -16.04
C TYR A 343 -17.30 17.29 -17.28
N LEU A 344 -17.33 15.98 -17.09
CA LEU A 344 -17.75 15.06 -18.14
C LEU A 344 -19.26 15.11 -18.35
N ALA A 345 -19.68 15.05 -19.62
CA ALA A 345 -21.06 14.82 -19.98
C ALA A 345 -21.44 13.34 -19.87
N ARG A 346 -22.73 13.05 -19.74
CA ARG A 346 -23.25 11.68 -19.85
C ARG A 346 -23.30 11.29 -21.33
N PRO A 347 -22.92 10.04 -21.69
CA PRO A 347 -22.97 9.59 -23.08
C PRO A 347 -24.40 9.63 -23.63
N ALA A 348 -24.55 9.93 -24.92
CA ALA A 348 -25.85 10.16 -25.55
C ALA A 348 -26.65 8.86 -25.77
N GLU A 349 -25.94 7.73 -25.82
CA GLU A 349 -26.47 6.38 -26.01
C GLU A 349 -27.12 5.78 -24.75
N VAL A 350 -26.97 6.40 -23.58
CA VAL A 350 -27.55 5.94 -22.31
C VAL A 350 -29.05 6.20 -22.30
N THR A 351 -29.85 5.13 -22.14
CA THR A 351 -31.32 5.23 -22.08
C THR A 351 -31.84 5.26 -20.66
N GLU A 352 -31.14 4.60 -19.73
CA GLU A 352 -31.61 4.38 -18.38
C GLU A 352 -31.20 5.49 -17.40
N LYS A 353 -32.07 5.72 -16.41
CA LYS A 353 -31.76 6.63 -15.29
C LYS A 353 -30.78 5.96 -14.32
N PRO A 354 -29.95 6.75 -13.60
CA PRO A 354 -29.07 6.21 -12.57
C PRO A 354 -29.85 5.42 -11.50
N SER A 355 -29.32 4.27 -11.09
CA SER A 355 -29.89 3.37 -10.09
C SER A 355 -28.92 3.15 -8.92
N VAL A 356 -29.43 3.33 -7.70
CA VAL A 356 -28.69 3.07 -6.46
C VAL A 356 -28.35 1.58 -6.29
N GLU A 357 -29.28 0.70 -6.68
CA GLU A 357 -29.12 -0.75 -6.56
C GLU A 357 -28.04 -1.26 -7.51
N ARG A 358 -28.12 -0.88 -8.80
CA ARG A 358 -27.05 -1.20 -9.77
C ARG A 358 -25.73 -0.57 -9.35
N GLY A 359 -25.76 0.67 -8.85
CA GLY A 359 -24.59 1.36 -8.34
C GLY A 359 -23.90 0.65 -7.18
N LYS A 360 -24.68 0.07 -6.26
CA LYS A 360 -24.15 -0.72 -5.14
C LYS A 360 -23.40 -1.96 -5.64
N TRP A 361 -24.02 -2.73 -6.54
CA TRP A 361 -23.37 -3.91 -7.15
C TRP A 361 -22.12 -3.54 -7.94
N LEU A 362 -22.16 -2.46 -8.73
CA LEU A 362 -21.02 -2.01 -9.52
C LEU A 362 -19.88 -1.50 -8.64
N PHE A 363 -20.17 -0.82 -7.54
CA PHE A 363 -19.17 -0.40 -6.56
C PHE A 363 -18.47 -1.62 -5.93
N GLU A 364 -19.24 -2.66 -5.61
CA GLU A 364 -18.75 -3.91 -5.04
C GLU A 364 -17.89 -4.71 -6.04
N SER A 365 -18.42 -4.96 -7.24
CA SER A 365 -17.85 -5.87 -8.24
C SER A 365 -16.76 -5.24 -9.12
N ARG A 366 -16.70 -3.91 -9.27
CA ARG A 366 -15.70 -3.22 -10.12
C ARG A 366 -14.42 -2.83 -9.37
N GLY A 367 -14.22 -3.35 -8.16
CA GLY A 367 -12.96 -3.23 -7.42
C GLY A 367 -12.81 -1.95 -6.59
N CYS A 368 -13.87 -1.18 -6.35
CA CYS A 368 -13.76 -0.01 -5.47
C CYS A 368 -13.35 -0.42 -4.04
N LEU A 369 -13.82 -1.58 -3.57
CA LEU A 369 -13.55 -2.12 -2.23
C LEU A 369 -12.11 -2.63 -2.03
N ALA A 370 -11.31 -2.79 -3.08
CA ALA A 370 -9.87 -3.09 -2.92
C ALA A 370 -9.11 -1.91 -2.30
N CYS A 371 -9.60 -0.69 -2.50
CA CYS A 371 -8.96 0.53 -2.00
C CYS A 371 -9.82 1.29 -1.00
N HIS A 372 -11.15 1.25 -1.11
CA HIS A 372 -12.05 2.05 -0.27
C HIS A 372 -12.81 1.17 0.73
N SER A 373 -12.99 1.66 1.95
CA SER A 373 -14.00 1.14 2.88
C SER A 373 -15.34 1.86 2.72
N HIS A 374 -16.43 1.17 3.06
CA HIS A 374 -17.78 1.72 3.11
C HIS A 374 -18.70 0.85 4.00
N ASP A 375 -19.44 1.45 4.93
CA ASP A 375 -20.25 0.77 5.97
C ASP A 375 -21.32 -0.18 5.40
N GLY A 376 -21.73 0.05 4.15
CA GLY A 376 -22.65 -0.81 3.41
C GLY A 376 -22.10 -2.19 2.99
N PHE A 377 -20.81 -2.46 3.22
CA PHE A 377 -20.10 -3.69 2.80
C PHE A 377 -19.24 -4.26 3.93
N SER A 378 -19.87 -5.00 4.85
CA SER A 378 -19.14 -5.71 5.91
C SER A 378 -18.34 -6.89 5.36
N GLY A 379 -17.18 -7.15 5.97
CA GLY A 379 -16.27 -8.24 5.56
C GLY A 379 -15.13 -7.82 4.65
N ILE A 380 -15.04 -6.55 4.27
CA ILE A 380 -13.86 -5.98 3.61
C ILE A 380 -13.65 -4.54 4.08
N ALA A 381 -12.41 -4.21 4.45
CA ALA A 381 -12.02 -2.87 4.82
C ALA A 381 -10.62 -2.61 4.27
N SER A 382 -10.53 -1.70 3.32
CA SER A 382 -9.26 -1.19 2.81
C SER A 382 -9.12 0.27 3.20
N ASP A 383 -7.91 0.67 3.55
CA ASP A 383 -7.59 2.03 4.01
C ASP A 383 -6.67 2.78 3.04
N GLN A 384 -6.36 2.19 1.87
CA GLN A 384 -5.52 2.77 0.83
C GLN A 384 -6.13 4.03 0.22
N GLY A 385 -7.41 3.92 -0.12
CA GLY A 385 -8.32 5.02 -0.39
C GLY A 385 -9.09 5.41 0.88
N PRO A 386 -9.75 6.58 0.88
CA PRO A 386 -10.55 7.01 2.01
C PRO A 386 -11.82 6.17 2.19
N ASP A 387 -12.27 6.08 3.43
CA ASP A 387 -13.66 5.71 3.77
C ASP A 387 -14.66 6.67 3.10
N LEU A 388 -15.62 6.07 2.37
CA LEU A 388 -16.63 6.76 1.58
C LEU A 388 -18.03 6.78 2.21
N SER A 389 -18.23 6.19 3.39
CA SER A 389 -19.55 6.04 4.02
C SER A 389 -20.29 7.38 4.20
N ARG A 390 -19.55 8.45 4.51
CA ARG A 390 -20.09 9.81 4.70
C ARG A 390 -19.97 10.71 3.47
N ILE A 391 -19.62 10.18 2.29
CA ILE A 391 -19.34 11.01 1.11
C ILE A 391 -20.55 11.86 0.67
N SER A 392 -21.78 11.39 0.92
CA SER A 392 -22.99 12.13 0.59
C SER A 392 -23.09 13.47 1.33
N ALA A 393 -22.65 13.55 2.60
CA ALA A 393 -22.64 14.82 3.36
C ALA A 393 -21.70 15.87 2.78
N LYS A 394 -20.67 15.44 2.05
CA LYS A 394 -19.76 16.35 1.35
C LYS A 394 -20.41 17.07 0.17
N PHE A 395 -21.36 16.42 -0.50
CA PHE A 395 -21.98 16.91 -1.73
C PHE A 395 -23.48 17.23 -1.58
N LYS A 396 -24.02 17.12 -0.36
CA LYS A 396 -25.43 17.34 -0.07
C LYS A 396 -25.88 18.73 -0.55
N GLY A 397 -26.83 18.75 -1.50
CA GLY A 397 -27.36 19.99 -2.08
C GLY A 397 -26.44 20.67 -3.11
N SER A 398 -25.31 20.07 -3.47
CA SER A 398 -24.36 20.62 -4.45
C SER A 398 -24.50 19.93 -5.82
N ALA A 399 -25.06 20.65 -6.81
CA ALA A 399 -25.14 20.15 -8.17
C ALA A 399 -23.75 19.92 -8.80
N LYS A 400 -22.79 20.81 -8.51
CA LYS A 400 -21.39 20.64 -8.96
C LYS A 400 -20.71 19.45 -8.29
N GLY A 401 -21.01 19.17 -7.01
CA GLY A 401 -20.47 18.01 -6.29
C GLY A 401 -20.85 16.69 -6.95
N ALA A 402 -22.11 16.56 -7.40
CA ALA A 402 -22.57 15.38 -8.14
C ALA A 402 -21.88 15.23 -9.51
N LEU A 403 -21.74 16.33 -10.27
CA LEU A 403 -21.02 16.34 -11.55
C LEU A 403 -19.52 16.01 -11.36
N TRP A 404 -18.91 16.51 -10.30
CA TRP A 404 -17.54 16.20 -9.93
C TRP A 404 -17.39 14.71 -9.61
N LEU A 405 -18.27 14.15 -8.78
CA LEU A 405 -18.18 12.73 -8.38
C LEU A 405 -18.31 11.80 -9.58
N TYR A 406 -19.26 12.06 -10.48
CA TYR A 406 -19.38 11.34 -11.74
C TYR A 406 -18.10 11.43 -12.58
N SER A 407 -17.57 12.64 -12.76
CA SER A 407 -16.34 12.86 -13.54
C SER A 407 -15.13 12.16 -12.92
N TRP A 408 -15.01 12.18 -11.58
CA TRP A 408 -13.95 11.55 -10.82
C TRP A 408 -14.00 10.02 -10.90
N VAL A 409 -15.18 9.43 -10.74
CA VAL A 409 -15.37 7.97 -10.83
C VAL A 409 -15.05 7.48 -12.25
N LYS A 410 -15.34 8.28 -13.28
CA LYS A 410 -15.14 7.91 -14.68
C LYS A 410 -13.70 8.13 -15.17
N GLN A 411 -13.11 9.30 -14.91
CA GLN A 411 -11.75 9.69 -15.36
C GLN A 411 -11.05 10.56 -14.31
N PRO A 412 -10.52 9.96 -13.22
CA PRO A 412 -9.95 10.70 -12.09
C PRO A 412 -8.67 11.49 -12.47
N ASN A 413 -7.91 11.00 -13.45
CA ASN A 413 -6.68 11.62 -13.95
C ASN A 413 -6.91 13.00 -14.59
N ARG A 414 -8.14 13.32 -15.06
CA ARG A 414 -8.48 14.68 -15.53
C ARG A 414 -8.44 15.73 -14.42
N TYR A 415 -8.78 15.34 -13.19
CA TYR A 415 -8.73 16.22 -12.03
C TYR A 415 -7.35 16.19 -11.38
N HIS A 416 -6.72 15.02 -11.32
CA HIS A 416 -5.40 14.85 -10.73
C HIS A 416 -4.57 13.89 -11.59
N VAL A 417 -3.71 14.43 -12.44
CA VAL A 417 -2.95 13.67 -13.44
C VAL A 417 -2.26 12.41 -12.88
N ARG A 418 -1.53 12.55 -11.76
CA ARG A 418 -0.78 11.45 -11.14
C ARG A 418 -1.51 10.78 -9.97
N THR A 419 -2.84 10.78 -9.99
CA THR A 419 -3.69 10.18 -8.96
C THR A 419 -3.48 8.67 -8.84
N LYS A 420 -3.64 8.13 -7.63
CA LYS A 420 -3.66 6.67 -7.40
C LYS A 420 -5.01 6.03 -7.73
N MET A 421 -6.09 6.82 -7.83
CA MET A 421 -7.41 6.33 -8.25
C MET A 421 -7.34 5.95 -9.74
N PRO A 422 -7.51 4.67 -10.11
CA PRO A 422 -7.30 4.26 -11.49
C PRO A 422 -8.55 4.48 -12.35
N VAL A 423 -8.40 4.38 -13.67
CA VAL A 423 -9.51 4.32 -14.61
C VAL A 423 -10.07 2.89 -14.65
N LEU A 424 -11.33 2.73 -14.26
CA LEU A 424 -12.01 1.43 -14.11
C LEU A 424 -12.75 0.96 -15.38
N TYR A 425 -12.60 1.66 -16.51
CA TYR A 425 -13.30 1.37 -17.79
C TYR A 425 -14.83 1.24 -17.62
N LEU A 426 -15.45 2.26 -17.02
CA LEU A 426 -16.89 2.34 -16.74
C LEU A 426 -17.67 2.85 -17.97
N ASP A 427 -17.56 2.13 -19.08
CA ASP A 427 -18.27 2.41 -20.33
C ASP A 427 -19.76 2.00 -20.24
N PRO A 428 -20.66 2.59 -21.04
CA PRO A 428 -22.08 2.23 -21.05
C PRO A 428 -22.31 0.74 -21.28
N ILE A 429 -23.20 0.14 -20.50
CA ILE A 429 -23.53 -1.29 -20.58
C ILE A 429 -24.88 -1.45 -21.25
N ALA A 430 -24.90 -2.13 -22.40
CA ALA A 430 -26.13 -2.58 -23.03
C ALA A 430 -26.67 -3.81 -22.28
N GLU A 431 -27.88 -3.69 -21.73
CA GLU A 431 -28.52 -4.78 -21.00
C GLU A 431 -28.95 -5.91 -21.93
N LYS A 432 -28.85 -7.14 -21.42
CA LYS A 432 -29.24 -8.36 -22.11
C LYS A 432 -30.27 -9.13 -21.28
N ASP A 433 -31.18 -9.81 -21.93
CA ASP A 433 -32.10 -10.74 -21.26
C ASP A 433 -31.41 -12.04 -20.84
N ALA A 434 -32.14 -12.92 -20.14
CA ALA A 434 -31.63 -14.23 -19.70
C ALA A 434 -31.23 -15.16 -20.86
N THR A 435 -31.59 -14.84 -22.10
CA THR A 435 -31.18 -15.57 -23.31
C THR A 435 -29.99 -14.93 -24.02
N GLY A 436 -29.41 -13.87 -23.44
CA GLY A 436 -28.26 -13.14 -23.96
C GLY A 436 -28.59 -12.14 -25.08
N LYS A 437 -29.88 -11.85 -25.34
CA LYS A 437 -30.28 -10.90 -26.37
C LYS A 437 -30.35 -9.47 -25.83
N PRO A 438 -29.89 -8.45 -26.58
CA PRO A 438 -29.99 -7.05 -26.16
C PRO A 438 -31.45 -6.64 -25.91
N THR A 439 -31.71 -6.00 -24.77
CA THR A 439 -33.05 -5.49 -24.41
C THR A 439 -33.33 -4.12 -25.04
N GLY A 440 -32.29 -3.44 -25.50
CA GLY A 440 -32.33 -2.05 -25.96
C GLY A 440 -32.10 -1.01 -24.86
N ALA A 441 -32.05 -1.43 -23.59
CA ALA A 441 -31.68 -0.57 -22.48
C ALA A 441 -30.16 -0.43 -22.37
N VAL A 442 -29.68 0.78 -22.11
CA VAL A 442 -28.26 1.10 -21.92
C VAL A 442 -28.09 1.87 -20.61
N THR A 443 -27.27 1.33 -19.71
CA THR A 443 -26.96 1.90 -18.39
C THR A 443 -25.58 2.58 -18.39
N ASP A 444 -25.35 3.44 -17.40
CA ASP A 444 -24.11 4.20 -17.22
C ASP A 444 -23.50 3.86 -15.86
N PRO A 445 -22.51 2.94 -15.82
CA PRO A 445 -21.98 2.44 -14.55
C PRO A 445 -21.40 3.53 -13.64
N ALA A 446 -20.76 4.55 -14.22
CA ALA A 446 -20.21 5.66 -13.44
C ALA A 446 -21.31 6.49 -12.77
N ALA A 447 -22.43 6.70 -13.46
CA ALA A 447 -23.57 7.41 -12.89
C ALA A 447 -24.35 6.57 -11.87
N ASP A 448 -24.47 5.26 -12.08
CA ASP A 448 -25.06 4.34 -11.11
C ASP A 448 -24.27 4.33 -9.80
N ILE A 449 -22.93 4.17 -9.86
CA ILE A 449 -22.04 4.25 -8.68
C ILE A 449 -22.18 5.62 -8.00
N THR A 450 -22.22 6.71 -8.78
CA THR A 450 -22.42 8.06 -8.24
C THR A 450 -23.75 8.18 -7.50
N ALA A 451 -24.84 7.63 -8.06
CA ALA A 451 -26.14 7.62 -7.41
C ALA A 451 -26.12 6.84 -6.08
N PHE A 452 -25.44 5.68 -6.04
CA PHE A 452 -25.26 4.91 -4.82
C PHE A 452 -24.51 5.72 -3.73
N LEU A 453 -23.37 6.30 -4.06
CA LEU A 453 -22.56 7.09 -3.12
C LEU A 453 -23.27 8.34 -2.61
N LEU A 454 -24.15 8.95 -3.42
CA LEU A 454 -24.94 10.11 -3.00
C LEU A 454 -26.21 9.75 -2.23
N ALA A 455 -26.71 8.52 -2.37
CA ALA A 455 -27.89 8.04 -1.67
C ALA A 455 -27.61 7.65 -0.21
N GLY A 456 -26.35 7.38 0.15
CA GLY A 456 -25.94 7.04 1.52
C GLY A 456 -26.32 8.11 2.54
N GLY A 457 -26.74 7.70 3.73
CA GLY A 457 -26.95 8.59 4.87
C GLY A 457 -25.63 9.08 5.46
N SER A 458 -25.66 10.23 6.14
CA SER A 458 -24.55 10.68 6.99
C SER A 458 -25.14 11.23 8.28
N ASP A 459 -24.58 10.80 9.39
CA ASP A 459 -24.84 11.30 10.74
C ASP A 459 -24.16 12.65 11.01
N TRP A 460 -23.24 13.06 10.13
CA TRP A 460 -22.55 14.34 10.19
C TRP A 460 -23.02 15.30 9.09
N THR A 461 -23.10 16.60 9.41
CA THR A 461 -23.32 17.70 8.45
C THR A 461 -22.39 18.87 8.77
N PRO A 462 -21.90 19.62 7.75
CA PRO A 462 -21.05 20.77 7.98
C PRO A 462 -21.80 21.90 8.70
N ASP A 463 -21.08 22.62 9.56
CA ASP A 463 -21.61 23.75 10.29
C ASP A 463 -21.75 24.96 9.36
N LYS A 464 -22.94 25.56 9.33
CA LYS A 464 -23.21 26.72 8.49
C LYS A 464 -22.45 27.93 8.99
N GLN A 465 -21.64 28.53 8.11
CA GLN A 465 -20.92 29.75 8.43
C GLN A 465 -21.66 30.99 7.86
N PRO A 466 -21.57 32.16 8.53
CA PRO A 466 -22.13 33.40 7.99
C PRO A 466 -21.48 33.79 6.65
N GLU A 467 -22.29 34.09 5.63
CA GLU A 467 -21.78 34.49 4.30
C GLU A 467 -20.90 35.74 4.36
N ALA A 468 -21.31 36.76 5.11
CA ALA A 468 -20.54 37.99 5.28
C ALA A 468 -19.58 37.90 6.47
N TRP A 469 -18.45 38.58 6.37
CA TRP A 469 -17.58 38.83 7.51
C TRP A 469 -18.31 39.75 8.51
N SER A 470 -18.37 39.35 9.78
CA SER A 470 -18.86 40.23 10.84
C SER A 470 -17.83 41.32 11.15
N ALA A 471 -18.27 42.44 11.72
CA ALA A 471 -17.36 43.53 12.12
C ALA A 471 -16.24 43.03 13.06
N ASP A 472 -16.55 42.11 13.97
CA ASP A 472 -15.58 41.51 14.87
C ASP A 472 -14.57 40.61 14.13
N ALA A 473 -15.03 39.84 13.14
CA ALA A 473 -14.17 39.02 12.30
C ALA A 473 -13.26 39.87 11.40
N GLU A 474 -13.76 40.98 10.85
CA GLU A 474 -12.95 41.93 10.08
C GLU A 474 -11.90 42.64 10.95
N ALA A 475 -12.26 42.98 12.20
CA ALA A 475 -11.31 43.54 13.15
C ALA A 475 -10.24 42.50 13.52
N ALA A 476 -10.62 41.24 13.77
CA ALA A 476 -9.69 40.15 14.04
C ALA A 476 -8.77 39.86 12.84
N LEU A 477 -9.28 39.94 11.60
CA LEU A 477 -8.48 39.80 10.39
C LEU A 477 -7.43 40.91 10.25
N GLN A 478 -7.80 42.16 10.56
CA GLN A 478 -6.84 43.27 10.56
C GLN A 478 -5.76 43.08 11.64
N ASP A 479 -6.15 42.71 12.85
CA ASP A 479 -5.21 42.50 13.95
C ASP A 479 -4.24 41.35 13.64
N LEU A 480 -4.73 40.25 13.06
CA LEU A 480 -3.90 39.12 12.63
C LEU A 480 -2.97 39.50 11.48
N ALA A 481 -3.45 40.24 10.47
CA ALA A 481 -2.62 40.70 9.39
C ALA A 481 -1.53 41.68 9.87
N GLN A 482 -1.82 42.50 10.88
CA GLN A 482 -0.84 43.35 11.55
C GLN A 482 0.23 42.51 12.25
N GLU A 483 -0.17 41.50 13.02
CA GLU A 483 0.74 40.57 13.70
C GLU A 483 1.70 39.89 12.71
N TRP A 484 1.23 39.54 11.52
CA TRP A 484 2.05 38.86 10.50
C TRP A 484 2.89 39.77 9.60
N LEU A 485 2.49 41.03 9.50
CA LEU A 485 3.29 42.06 8.84
C LEU A 485 4.39 42.58 9.77
N ALA A 486 4.14 42.58 11.08
CA ALA A 486 5.12 42.98 12.08
C ALA A 486 6.38 42.10 12.00
N SER A 487 7.52 42.76 11.92
CA SER A 487 8.84 42.13 11.82
C SER A 487 9.92 43.16 12.18
N ASP A 488 11.17 42.73 12.26
CA ASP A 488 12.30 43.63 12.47
C ASP A 488 12.41 44.71 11.38
N THR A 489 11.99 44.40 10.14
CA THR A 489 12.00 45.33 9.00
C THR A 489 10.79 46.25 8.98
N ILE A 490 9.64 45.79 9.47
CA ILE A 490 8.40 46.56 9.59
C ILE A 490 7.93 46.51 11.05
N PRO A 491 8.37 47.45 11.90
CA PRO A 491 7.98 47.48 13.30
C PRO A 491 6.47 47.54 13.48
N SER A 492 5.96 46.96 14.57
CA SER A 492 4.52 46.82 14.84
C SER A 492 3.70 48.13 14.65
N VAL A 493 4.24 49.28 15.09
CA VAL A 493 3.59 50.60 14.89
C VAL A 493 3.38 50.94 13.41
N ARG A 494 4.35 50.59 12.57
CA ARG A 494 4.30 50.80 11.13
C ARG A 494 3.36 49.80 10.46
N ALA A 495 3.42 48.53 10.87
CA ALA A 495 2.48 47.50 10.42
C ALA A 495 1.03 47.92 10.69
N LYS A 496 0.75 48.45 11.89
CA LYS A 496 -0.57 48.99 12.25
C LYS A 496 -1.03 50.08 11.30
N LYS A 497 -0.16 51.04 10.96
CA LYS A 497 -0.48 52.11 10.03
C LYS A 497 -0.78 51.58 8.62
N PHE A 498 -0.06 50.56 8.16
CA PHE A 498 -0.29 49.96 6.85
C PHE A 498 -1.61 49.17 6.80
N ILE A 499 -1.88 48.36 7.82
CA ILE A 499 -3.05 47.46 7.84
C ILE A 499 -4.35 48.18 8.15
N HIS A 500 -4.34 49.20 9.02
CA HIS A 500 -5.56 49.96 9.36
C HIS A 500 -5.66 51.30 8.61
N GLY A 501 -4.59 51.76 7.95
CA GLY A 501 -4.51 53.02 7.20
C GLY A 501 -4.43 52.82 5.68
N GLU A 502 -3.44 53.46 5.04
CA GLU A 502 -3.33 53.65 3.58
C GLU A 502 -2.57 52.53 2.82
N GLY A 503 -2.36 51.35 3.43
CA GLY A 503 -1.61 50.26 2.81
C GLY A 503 -0.10 50.48 2.76
N ILE A 504 0.63 49.56 2.13
CA ILE A 504 2.08 49.69 1.95
C ILE A 504 2.38 50.61 0.75
N PRO A 505 3.21 51.66 0.89
CA PRO A 505 3.60 52.51 -0.22
C PRO A 505 4.35 51.75 -1.33
N ALA A 506 4.01 52.02 -2.60
CA ALA A 506 4.58 51.32 -3.76
C ALA A 506 6.12 51.40 -3.86
N HIS A 507 6.75 52.49 -3.40
CA HIS A 507 8.21 52.62 -3.42
C HIS A 507 8.94 51.60 -2.54
N LEU A 508 8.24 50.93 -1.62
CA LEU A 508 8.82 49.87 -0.78
C LEU A 508 8.81 48.51 -1.46
N GLU A 509 8.14 48.34 -2.60
CA GLU A 509 8.03 47.06 -3.31
C GLU A 509 9.36 46.29 -3.47
N PRO A 510 10.50 46.92 -3.80
CA PRO A 510 11.77 46.19 -3.98
C PRO A 510 12.30 45.51 -2.72
N VAL A 511 11.90 45.98 -1.53
CA VAL A 511 12.36 45.45 -0.24
C VAL A 511 11.32 44.57 0.47
N LEU A 512 10.13 44.40 -0.13
CA LEU A 512 9.06 43.56 0.42
C LEU A 512 9.22 42.10 0.01
N LYS A 513 8.82 41.19 0.90
CA LYS A 513 8.65 39.78 0.56
C LYS A 513 7.46 39.59 -0.39
N ALA A 514 7.39 38.43 -1.05
CA ALA A 514 6.39 38.15 -2.09
C ALA A 514 4.94 38.45 -1.65
N ASP A 515 4.49 37.93 -0.51
CA ASP A 515 3.10 38.12 -0.06
C ASP A 515 2.81 39.53 0.45
N GLU A 516 3.81 40.23 1.00
CA GLU A 516 3.63 41.60 1.51
C GLU A 516 3.26 42.58 0.38
N LYS A 517 3.64 42.27 -0.87
CA LYS A 517 3.27 43.05 -2.05
C LYS A 517 1.77 43.10 -2.30
N LEU A 518 0.99 42.12 -1.81
CA LEU A 518 -0.48 42.12 -1.89
C LEU A 518 -1.10 43.32 -1.17
N LEU A 519 -0.39 43.88 -0.19
CA LEU A 519 -0.83 45.00 0.62
C LEU A 519 -0.52 46.38 0.00
N ILE A 520 0.13 46.42 -1.18
CA ILE A 520 0.40 47.67 -1.91
C ILE A 520 -0.89 48.18 -2.57
N GLY A 521 -1.36 49.37 -2.20
CA GLY A 521 -2.62 49.92 -2.73
C GLY A 521 -3.88 49.42 -2.01
N LEU A 522 -3.72 48.91 -0.79
CA LEU A 522 -4.81 48.59 0.12
C LEU A 522 -5.65 49.84 0.41
N ASN A 523 -6.97 49.73 0.31
CA ASN A 523 -7.94 50.79 0.60
C ASN A 523 -9.25 50.17 1.12
N ASN A 524 -10.20 51.01 1.56
CA ASN A 524 -11.43 50.51 2.20
C ASN A 524 -12.29 49.59 1.31
N ARG A 525 -12.19 49.67 -0.03
CA ARG A 525 -12.99 48.83 -0.94
C ARG A 525 -12.43 47.43 -1.12
N ASN A 526 -11.11 47.26 -0.98
CA ASN A 526 -10.41 45.99 -1.20
C ASN A 526 -9.72 45.46 0.06
N ARG A 527 -9.97 46.08 1.22
CA ARG A 527 -9.27 45.78 2.48
C ARG A 527 -9.47 44.33 2.89
N THR A 528 -10.72 43.92 3.09
CA THR A 528 -11.05 42.56 3.56
C THR A 528 -10.50 41.51 2.61
N GLU A 529 -10.70 41.66 1.29
CA GLU A 529 -10.19 40.74 0.27
C GLU A 529 -8.66 40.57 0.32
N ARG A 530 -7.91 41.68 0.30
CA ARG A 530 -6.44 41.62 0.28
C ARG A 530 -5.85 41.14 1.60
N LEU A 531 -6.42 41.54 2.73
CA LEU A 531 -5.98 41.06 4.05
C LEU A 531 -6.25 39.58 4.20
N ARG A 532 -7.41 39.11 3.74
CA ARG A 532 -7.75 37.70 3.72
C ARG A 532 -6.77 36.88 2.88
N ASP A 533 -6.43 37.34 1.68
CA ASP A 533 -5.49 36.63 0.81
C ASP A 533 -4.06 36.62 1.39
N TYR A 534 -3.64 37.76 1.96
CA TYR A 534 -2.37 37.86 2.67
C TYR A 534 -2.31 36.88 3.85
N VAL A 535 -3.37 36.84 4.65
CA VAL A 535 -3.50 35.90 5.77
C VAL A 535 -3.48 34.47 5.24
N ALA A 536 -4.36 34.08 4.32
CA ALA A 536 -4.39 32.73 3.79
C ALA A 536 -3.01 32.22 3.30
N ARG A 537 -2.26 33.03 2.56
CA ARG A 537 -0.91 32.67 2.07
C ARG A 537 0.10 32.50 3.18
N ARG A 538 0.06 33.39 4.18
CA ARG A 538 0.88 33.28 5.40
C ARG A 538 0.50 32.05 6.23
N THR A 539 -0.79 31.71 6.33
CA THR A 539 -1.26 30.48 6.98
C THR A 539 -0.74 29.22 6.29
N ILE A 540 -0.86 29.15 4.94
CA ILE A 540 -0.33 28.04 4.13
C ILE A 540 1.17 27.88 4.36
N SER A 541 1.90 29.00 4.39
CA SER A 541 3.35 29.02 4.65
C SER A 541 3.70 28.60 6.08
N LYS A 542 2.91 29.05 7.07
CA LYS A 542 3.09 28.73 8.49
C LYS A 542 2.94 27.24 8.73
N TYR A 543 1.94 26.60 8.13
CA TYR A 543 1.62 25.19 8.34
C TYR A 543 2.20 24.25 7.27
N GLY A 544 2.84 24.77 6.22
CA GLY A 544 3.52 23.97 5.21
C GLY A 544 2.59 23.12 4.36
N CYS A 545 1.36 23.58 4.10
CA CYS A 545 0.33 22.77 3.43
C CYS A 545 0.78 22.27 2.04
N PHE A 546 1.67 23.00 1.37
CA PHE A 546 2.26 22.66 0.06
C PHE A 546 3.17 21.42 0.09
N GLY A 547 3.64 20.98 1.27
CA GLY A 547 4.40 19.75 1.42
C GLY A 547 3.50 18.51 1.23
N CYS A 548 2.22 18.64 1.55
CA CYS A 548 1.23 17.58 1.33
C CYS A 548 0.40 17.78 0.07
N HIS A 549 0.18 19.03 -0.36
CA HIS A 549 -0.73 19.36 -1.45
C HIS A 549 -0.04 20.07 -2.61
N ASP A 550 -0.56 19.85 -3.82
CA ASP A 550 -0.36 20.78 -4.94
C ASP A 550 -1.28 21.99 -4.76
N ILE A 551 -0.69 23.16 -4.55
CA ILE A 551 -1.38 24.44 -4.31
C ILE A 551 -0.81 25.48 -5.28
N PRO A 552 -1.62 26.01 -6.22
CA PRO A 552 -1.16 27.01 -7.17
C PRO A 552 -0.51 28.23 -6.50
N GLY A 553 0.68 28.59 -6.97
CA GLY A 553 1.48 29.71 -6.44
C GLY A 553 2.42 29.34 -5.28
N PHE A 554 2.50 28.06 -4.91
CA PHE A 554 3.41 27.53 -3.89
C PHE A 554 4.37 26.47 -4.47
N GLU A 555 4.56 26.45 -5.78
CA GLU A 555 5.39 25.45 -6.45
C GLU A 555 6.82 25.47 -5.89
N GLU A 556 7.44 26.63 -5.69
CA GLU A 556 8.82 26.77 -5.20
C GLU A 556 8.97 26.64 -3.66
N ALA A 557 7.89 26.33 -2.95
CA ALA A 557 7.92 26.32 -1.48
C ALA A 557 8.71 25.12 -0.93
N LYS A 558 9.49 25.36 0.13
CA LYS A 558 10.37 24.35 0.76
C LYS A 558 9.76 23.79 2.05
N PRO A 559 10.10 22.54 2.45
CA PRO A 559 9.67 21.96 3.72
C PRO A 559 9.93 22.87 4.92
N ILE A 560 9.03 22.81 5.91
CA ILE A 560 9.00 23.74 7.06
C ILE A 560 9.50 23.13 8.37
N GLY A 561 9.55 21.81 8.46
CA GLY A 561 9.94 21.06 9.65
C GLY A 561 11.45 20.98 9.79
N THR A 562 11.90 20.66 10.99
CA THR A 562 13.30 20.31 11.24
C THR A 562 13.67 19.07 10.43
N ALA A 563 14.82 19.06 9.77
CA ALA A 563 15.34 17.86 9.13
C ALA A 563 15.50 16.72 10.16
N LEU A 564 15.12 15.50 9.80
CA LEU A 564 15.13 14.33 10.69
C LEU A 564 16.24 13.32 10.37
N ALA A 565 16.98 13.48 9.26
CA ALA A 565 17.98 12.52 8.81
C ALA A 565 19.01 12.10 9.88
N GLU A 566 19.34 13.00 10.81
CA GLU A 566 20.29 12.77 11.92
C GLU A 566 19.63 12.82 13.32
N TRP A 567 18.29 12.78 13.38
CA TRP A 567 17.55 12.98 14.63
C TRP A 567 17.94 11.96 15.70
N GLY A 568 18.12 10.70 15.32
CA GLY A 568 18.53 9.59 16.19
C GLY A 568 19.87 9.78 16.89
N ARG A 569 20.64 10.82 16.53
CA ARG A 569 21.90 11.19 17.21
C ARG A 569 21.88 12.56 17.87
N LYS A 570 20.74 13.25 17.85
CA LYS A 570 20.63 14.56 18.47
C LYS A 570 20.92 14.48 19.96
N ASP A 571 21.92 15.23 20.40
CA ASP A 571 22.26 15.37 21.81
C ASP A 571 21.03 15.85 22.60
N SER A 572 20.69 15.16 23.69
CA SER A 572 19.54 15.48 24.54
C SER A 572 19.65 16.89 25.13
N SER A 573 20.85 17.40 25.36
CA SER A 573 21.09 18.77 25.82
C SER A 573 20.67 19.84 24.80
N LYS A 574 20.50 19.48 23.53
CA LYS A 574 19.99 20.36 22.45
C LYS A 574 18.47 20.26 22.28
N LEU A 575 17.78 19.54 23.16
CA LEU A 575 16.33 19.45 23.20
C LEU A 575 15.80 20.37 24.29
N ALA A 576 14.89 21.27 23.92
CA ALA A 576 14.23 22.14 24.88
C ALA A 576 12.98 21.43 25.43
N PHE A 577 13.05 20.95 26.67
CA PHE A 577 11.91 20.33 27.37
C PHE A 577 10.95 21.36 27.99
N GLU A 578 11.36 22.63 28.05
CA GLU A 578 10.51 23.76 28.50
C GLU A 578 9.83 23.47 29.85
N ASN A 579 8.52 23.70 29.98
CA ASN A 579 7.75 23.44 31.20
C ASN A 579 7.03 22.08 31.19
N MET A 580 7.61 21.06 30.54
CA MET A 580 6.88 19.81 30.28
C MET A 580 6.37 19.11 31.54
N HIS A 581 7.18 19.04 32.61
CA HIS A 581 6.74 18.42 33.86
C HIS A 581 5.46 19.04 34.42
N LYS A 582 5.40 20.38 34.44
CA LYS A 582 4.21 21.10 34.89
C LYS A 582 3.01 20.89 33.96
N PHE A 583 3.25 20.81 32.65
CA PHE A 583 2.17 20.53 31.69
C PHE A 583 1.53 19.17 31.96
N LEU A 584 2.36 18.16 32.22
CA LEU A 584 1.92 16.79 32.51
C LEU A 584 1.26 16.65 33.89
N GLU A 585 1.53 17.54 34.85
CA GLU A 585 0.81 17.60 36.13
C GLU A 585 -0.58 18.24 36.00
N GLY A 586 -0.82 19.01 34.94
CA GLY A 586 -2.05 19.74 34.68
C GLY A 586 -2.78 19.26 33.41
N PRO A 587 -2.99 20.14 32.41
CA PRO A 587 -3.86 19.86 31.25
C PRO A 587 -3.33 18.76 30.32
N GLY A 588 -2.06 18.39 30.44
CA GLY A 588 -1.41 17.32 29.68
C GLY A 588 -1.35 15.97 30.37
N LYS A 589 -1.96 15.84 31.55
CA LYS A 589 -1.88 14.61 32.36
C LYS A 589 -2.39 13.40 31.55
N PRO A 590 -1.57 12.34 31.39
CA PRO A 590 -2.07 11.08 30.82
C PRO A 590 -3.19 10.48 31.68
N HIS A 591 -4.11 9.74 31.08
CA HIS A 591 -5.11 8.98 31.85
C HIS A 591 -4.42 7.92 32.72
N ALA A 592 -4.82 7.83 34.00
CA ALA A 592 -4.30 6.82 34.91
C ALA A 592 -4.99 5.46 34.67
N ALA A 593 -4.28 4.37 34.98
CA ALA A 593 -4.72 3.00 34.70
C ALA A 593 -6.04 2.56 35.39
N HIS A 594 -6.63 3.38 36.27
CA HIS A 594 -7.75 3.02 37.14
C HIS A 594 -9.11 3.67 36.82
N GLU A 595 -9.27 4.41 35.71
CA GLU A 595 -10.57 5.06 35.39
C GLU A 595 -11.57 4.20 34.60
N HIS A 596 -11.30 2.91 34.38
CA HIS A 596 -12.28 1.96 33.84
C HIS A 596 -12.66 0.90 34.89
N GLY A 597 -13.67 1.22 35.72
CA GLY A 597 -14.17 0.29 36.73
C GLY A 597 -15.22 0.89 37.68
N GLY A 598 -16.29 1.49 37.13
CA GLY A 598 -17.39 2.01 37.93
C GLY A 598 -18.35 0.91 38.41
N HIS A 599 -17.94 0.08 39.37
CA HIS A 599 -18.87 -0.60 40.29
C HIS A 599 -18.24 -0.67 41.68
N GLY A 600 -18.93 -0.08 42.66
CA GLY A 600 -18.41 0.18 43.98
C GLY A 600 -18.11 -1.08 44.79
N HIS A 601 -17.08 -0.97 45.62
CA HIS A 601 -17.04 -1.61 46.92
C HIS A 601 -16.18 -0.76 47.85
N GLU A 602 -16.82 -0.20 48.88
CA GLU A 602 -16.17 0.26 50.10
C GLU A 602 -15.55 -0.97 50.79
N GLY A 603 -14.29 -0.85 51.22
CA GLY A 603 -13.57 -1.91 51.91
C GLY A 603 -12.21 -1.43 52.44
N ASP A 604 -12.26 -0.86 53.65
CA ASP A 604 -11.27 -0.83 54.72
C ASP A 604 -9.77 -0.69 54.40
N GLY A 605 -9.22 0.43 54.89
CA GLY A 605 -7.80 0.73 54.84
C GLY A 605 -6.94 -0.06 55.82
N VAL A 606 -5.65 -0.13 55.48
CA VAL A 606 -4.54 -0.26 56.44
C VAL A 606 -3.45 0.70 55.98
N GLY A 607 -3.06 1.58 56.90
CA GLY A 607 -2.25 2.76 56.63
C GLY A 607 -0.76 2.49 56.43
N HIS A 608 -0.19 3.27 55.53
CA HIS A 608 1.12 3.88 55.69
C HIS A 608 1.02 5.35 55.25
N ALA A 609 0.42 6.16 56.13
CA ALA A 609 0.59 7.61 56.10
C ALA A 609 1.69 7.93 57.11
N GLU A 610 2.89 8.27 56.64
CA GLU A 610 3.73 9.30 57.26
C GLU A 610 4.96 9.62 56.39
N SER A 611 5.13 10.92 56.13
CA SER A 611 6.24 11.61 55.44
C SER A 611 6.32 11.49 53.92
N HIS A 612 5.66 12.41 53.22
CA HIS A 612 6.21 13.26 52.15
C HIS A 612 5.12 14.23 51.68
N ALA A 613 4.86 15.26 52.50
CA ALA A 613 4.22 16.48 52.03
C ALA A 613 5.33 17.42 51.52
N GLU A 614 5.05 18.15 50.44
CA GLU A 614 5.94 19.07 49.70
C GLU A 614 6.89 18.41 48.70
N HIS A 615 6.39 18.01 47.54
CA HIS A 615 6.89 18.29 46.18
C HIS A 615 5.99 17.52 45.20
N GLY A 616 5.10 18.22 44.49
CA GLY A 616 4.27 17.60 43.44
C GLY A 616 5.16 17.21 42.28
N HIS A 617 5.47 15.93 42.16
CA HIS A 617 6.16 15.34 41.02
C HIS A 617 5.26 14.25 40.45
N LEU A 618 5.12 14.20 39.11
CA LEU A 618 4.58 13.04 38.42
C LEU A 618 5.39 11.80 38.81
N ASP A 619 4.76 10.86 39.51
CA ASP A 619 5.35 9.56 39.77
C ASP A 619 5.04 8.65 38.56
N PRO A 620 6.05 8.16 37.82
CA PRO A 620 5.84 7.17 36.77
C PRO A 620 5.07 5.93 37.25
N ALA A 621 5.13 5.58 38.54
CA ALA A 621 4.40 4.44 39.10
C ALA A 621 2.87 4.59 39.09
N ASP A 622 2.35 5.81 38.87
CA ASP A 622 0.90 6.07 38.82
C ASP A 622 0.23 5.68 37.49
N PHE A 623 1.01 5.25 36.49
CA PHE A 623 0.56 5.01 35.12
C PHE A 623 0.68 3.54 34.70
N ASP A 624 0.07 3.18 33.57
CA ASP A 624 0.31 1.88 32.94
C ASP A 624 1.77 1.75 32.48
N PRO A 625 2.34 0.53 32.40
CA PRO A 625 3.76 0.32 32.15
C PRO A 625 4.35 1.06 30.95
N ASP A 626 3.58 1.24 29.87
CA ASP A 626 4.06 1.95 28.68
C ASP A 626 4.07 3.45 28.89
N THR A 627 2.99 4.02 29.44
CA THR A 627 2.97 5.44 29.81
C THR A 627 4.04 5.76 30.85
N SER A 628 4.22 4.89 31.85
CA SER A 628 5.27 5.01 32.88
C SER A 628 6.66 5.13 32.28
N TYR A 629 6.97 4.29 31.28
CA TYR A 629 8.25 4.36 30.56
C TYR A 629 8.47 5.75 29.96
N TYR A 630 7.48 6.29 29.22
CA TYR A 630 7.63 7.59 28.56
C TYR A 630 7.67 8.78 29.53
N ILE A 631 6.94 8.71 30.65
CA ILE A 631 7.01 9.73 31.70
C ILE A 631 8.40 9.73 32.36
N GLN A 632 8.95 8.55 32.63
CA GLN A 632 10.32 8.41 33.13
C GLN A 632 11.35 8.91 32.10
N ALA A 633 11.19 8.55 30.82
CA ALA A 633 12.04 8.97 29.72
C ALA A 633 12.05 10.49 29.53
N LEU A 634 10.88 11.15 29.66
CA LEU A 634 10.80 12.62 29.69
C LEU A 634 11.51 13.22 30.90
N SER A 635 11.38 12.59 32.07
CA SER A 635 12.02 13.02 33.32
C SER A 635 13.54 12.90 33.30
N SER A 636 14.08 11.97 32.52
CA SER A 636 15.52 11.88 32.24
C SER A 636 15.96 12.70 31.02
N HIS A 637 15.10 13.55 30.46
CA HIS A 637 15.38 14.33 29.25
C HIS A 637 15.82 13.48 28.04
N SER A 638 15.23 12.30 27.89
CA SER A 638 15.57 11.39 26.79
C SER A 638 14.95 11.83 25.46
N ARG A 639 15.57 11.36 24.38
CA ARG A 639 15.13 11.57 22.99
C ARG A 639 13.73 11.01 22.75
N ASP A 640 13.53 9.74 23.06
CA ASP A 640 12.29 9.00 22.86
C ASP A 640 11.12 9.59 23.66
N GLY A 641 11.34 10.02 24.90
CA GLY A 641 10.35 10.78 25.67
C GLY A 641 9.94 12.07 24.96
N PHE A 642 10.90 12.81 24.41
CA PHE A 642 10.63 14.04 23.65
C PHE A 642 9.75 13.77 22.41
N ILE A 643 10.06 12.75 21.62
CA ILE A 643 9.27 12.42 20.42
C ILE A 643 7.86 11.97 20.82
N TRP A 644 7.74 11.09 21.82
CA TRP A 644 6.44 10.62 22.30
C TRP A 644 5.49 11.77 22.61
N GLN A 645 5.97 12.76 23.35
CA GLN A 645 5.16 13.92 23.70
C GLN A 645 4.90 14.84 22.51
N LYS A 646 5.85 14.99 21.58
CA LYS A 646 5.63 15.73 20.32
C LYS A 646 4.55 15.09 19.44
N LEU A 647 4.51 13.76 19.35
CA LEU A 647 3.49 13.05 18.58
C LEU A 647 2.12 13.06 19.28
N ARG A 648 2.10 13.00 20.62
CA ARG A 648 0.87 13.00 21.42
C ARG A 648 0.20 14.38 21.50
N MET A 649 0.97 15.42 21.83
CA MET A 649 0.52 16.80 22.03
C MET A 649 1.58 17.80 21.53
N PRO A 650 1.68 18.06 20.22
CA PRO A 650 2.80 18.80 19.64
C PRO A 650 2.99 20.23 20.18
N ARG A 651 1.88 20.89 20.56
CA ARG A 651 1.85 22.24 21.12
C ARG A 651 2.27 22.33 22.59
N SER A 652 2.39 21.20 23.29
CA SER A 652 2.67 21.17 24.74
C SER A 652 3.96 21.88 25.16
N TYR A 653 4.96 21.94 24.28
CA TYR A 653 6.23 22.64 24.55
C TYR A 653 6.10 24.17 24.55
N ASP A 654 4.96 24.72 24.13
CA ASP A 654 4.68 26.15 24.30
C ASP A 654 4.05 26.48 25.66
N TYR A 655 3.69 25.48 26.47
CA TYR A 655 3.04 25.67 27.77
C TYR A 655 3.83 26.64 28.67
N LYS A 656 3.17 27.71 29.14
CA LYS A 656 3.74 28.81 29.94
C LYS A 656 4.91 29.57 29.31
N THR A 657 5.13 29.41 28.00
CA THR A 657 6.16 30.17 27.24
C THR A 657 5.56 31.18 26.26
N THR A 658 4.26 31.07 25.99
CA THR A 658 3.54 31.88 24.97
C THR A 658 3.51 33.37 25.28
N LYS A 659 3.56 33.78 26.56
CA LYS A 659 3.62 35.21 26.95
C LYS A 659 4.81 35.98 26.37
N ASN A 660 5.87 35.27 26.00
CA ASN A 660 7.09 35.84 25.43
C ASN A 660 7.20 35.59 23.92
N LYS A 661 6.14 35.07 23.28
CA LYS A 661 6.12 34.70 21.87
C LYS A 661 4.89 35.30 21.18
N GLY A 662 5.10 35.94 20.03
CA GLY A 662 3.99 36.37 19.18
C GLY A 662 3.15 35.18 18.70
N TYR A 663 1.92 35.43 18.24
CA TYR A 663 1.04 34.36 17.75
C TYR A 663 1.65 33.61 16.54
N ASN A 664 2.48 34.29 15.76
CA ASN A 664 3.19 33.71 14.62
C ASN A 664 4.42 32.86 15.02
N GLU A 665 4.98 33.07 16.20
CA GLU A 665 6.15 32.34 16.74
C GLU A 665 5.75 31.03 17.45
N ARG A 666 4.42 30.82 17.55
CA ARG A 666 3.68 29.59 17.85
C ARG A 666 4.36 28.33 17.30
N LEU A 667 4.60 27.28 18.07
CA LEU A 667 4.88 25.97 17.48
C LEU A 667 3.78 25.61 16.47
N ARG A 668 4.16 24.97 15.36
CA ARG A 668 3.31 24.76 14.18
C ARG A 668 2.99 23.30 13.82
N MET A 669 3.64 22.33 14.47
CA MET A 669 3.42 20.91 14.20
C MET A 669 1.95 20.51 14.47
N PRO A 670 1.25 19.89 13.51
CA PRO A 670 -0.14 19.47 13.68
C PRO A 670 -0.26 18.15 14.45
N LYS A 671 -1.46 17.84 14.92
CA LYS A 671 -1.76 16.59 15.63
C LYS A 671 -2.18 15.51 14.64
N PHE A 672 -1.36 14.47 14.51
CA PHE A 672 -1.69 13.26 13.75
C PHE A 672 -2.52 12.30 14.63
N PRO A 673 -3.47 11.54 14.06
CA PRO A 673 -4.37 10.67 14.81
C PRO A 673 -3.72 9.32 15.16
N PHE A 674 -2.46 9.32 15.59
CA PHE A 674 -1.76 8.08 15.96
C PHE A 674 -2.30 7.50 17.27
N ASN A 675 -2.49 6.18 17.32
CA ASN A 675 -2.68 5.43 18.55
C ASN A 675 -1.32 5.23 19.29
N ALA A 676 -1.30 4.50 20.41
CA ALA A 676 -0.09 4.32 21.21
C ALA A 676 1.00 3.50 20.51
N GLU A 677 0.62 2.39 19.87
CA GLU A 677 1.52 1.49 19.14
C GLU A 677 2.10 2.17 17.90
N GLU A 678 1.26 2.87 17.13
CA GLU A 678 1.68 3.64 15.96
C GLU A 678 2.69 4.74 16.35
N ARG A 679 2.49 5.42 17.49
CA ARG A 679 3.48 6.39 18.00
C ARG A 679 4.81 5.71 18.30
N GLU A 680 4.80 4.57 18.98
CA GLU A 680 6.02 3.83 19.30
C GLU A 680 6.75 3.34 18.02
N ALA A 681 6.01 2.90 17.01
CA ALA A 681 6.57 2.53 15.71
C ALA A 681 7.22 3.73 15.00
N VAL A 682 6.54 4.88 14.94
CA VAL A 682 7.12 6.12 14.37
C VAL A 682 8.36 6.57 15.14
N ILE A 683 8.35 6.48 16.49
CA ILE A 683 9.53 6.76 17.32
C ILE A 683 10.68 5.82 16.94
N THR A 684 10.39 4.53 16.73
CA THR A 684 11.38 3.52 16.32
C THR A 684 12.06 3.91 15.00
N PHE A 685 11.29 4.31 13.99
CA PHE A 685 11.84 4.80 12.73
C PHE A 685 12.70 6.06 12.91
N VAL A 686 12.18 7.08 13.59
CA VAL A 686 12.88 8.37 13.78
C VAL A 686 14.17 8.20 14.60
N LEU A 687 14.20 7.29 15.58
CA LEU A 687 15.40 6.98 16.36
C LEU A 687 16.50 6.32 15.53
N GLY A 688 16.15 5.66 14.43
CA GLY A 688 17.10 5.01 13.51
C GLY A 688 17.71 5.96 12.47
N LEU A 689 17.19 7.18 12.34
CA LEU A 689 17.73 8.22 11.46
C LEU A 689 18.97 8.86 12.07
N VAL A 690 20.13 8.22 11.90
CA VAL A 690 21.37 8.58 12.60
C VAL A 690 22.43 9.27 11.73
N ASN A 691 22.24 9.27 10.41
CA ASN A 691 23.12 9.90 9.42
C ASN A 691 24.62 9.54 9.52
N GLU A 692 24.94 8.29 9.88
CA GLU A 692 26.32 7.78 9.93
C GLU A 692 26.25 6.30 9.59
N ALA A 693 26.32 6.02 8.30
CA ALA A 693 26.43 4.64 7.86
C ALA A 693 27.72 4.03 8.43
N PRO A 694 27.69 2.75 8.84
CA PRO A 694 28.90 2.03 9.18
C PRO A 694 29.79 1.88 7.93
N ALA A 695 30.98 1.30 8.10
CA ALA A 695 31.85 1.02 6.97
C ALA A 695 31.08 0.25 5.87
N ASP A 696 31.33 0.58 4.60
CA ASP A 696 30.61 0.08 3.41
C ASP A 696 30.33 -1.42 3.41
N LYS A 697 31.25 -2.23 3.96
CA LYS A 697 31.11 -3.69 4.07
C LYS A 697 29.92 -4.16 4.92
N TYR A 698 29.38 -3.29 5.78
CA TYR A 698 28.23 -3.57 6.65
C TYR A 698 26.93 -3.04 6.07
N ILE A 699 26.98 -2.14 5.10
CA ILE A 699 25.78 -1.63 4.43
C ILE A 699 25.23 -2.77 3.58
N TYR A 700 23.94 -3.04 3.73
CA TYR A 700 23.29 -4.08 2.96
C TYR A 700 23.28 -3.71 1.48
N ARG A 701 23.95 -4.52 0.66
CA ARG A 701 23.96 -4.39 -0.81
C ARG A 701 23.32 -5.65 -1.41
N PRO A 702 22.04 -5.59 -1.81
CA PRO A 702 21.40 -6.73 -2.43
C PRO A 702 22.09 -7.06 -3.77
N ASP A 703 22.03 -8.33 -4.18
CA ASP A 703 22.33 -8.68 -5.56
C ASP A 703 21.23 -8.14 -6.52
N PRO A 704 21.44 -8.12 -7.84
CA PRO A 704 20.48 -7.54 -8.78
C PRO A 704 19.08 -8.17 -8.71
N ARG A 705 18.97 -9.44 -8.33
CA ARG A 705 17.67 -10.12 -8.19
C ARG A 705 16.95 -9.59 -6.95
N GLN A 706 17.63 -9.54 -5.83
CA GLN A 706 17.06 -9.01 -4.59
C GLN A 706 16.77 -7.51 -4.68
N GLU A 707 17.59 -6.75 -5.42
CA GLU A 707 17.35 -5.33 -5.71
C GLU A 707 16.04 -5.14 -6.48
N ALA A 708 15.80 -5.95 -7.52
CA ALA A 708 14.55 -5.95 -8.27
C ALA A 708 13.33 -6.29 -7.39
N ILE A 709 13.48 -7.25 -6.48
CA ILE A 709 12.43 -7.62 -5.51
C ILE A 709 12.10 -6.43 -4.60
N VAL A 710 13.12 -5.80 -4.00
CA VAL A 710 12.93 -4.64 -3.12
C VAL A 710 12.30 -3.45 -3.85
N ALA A 711 12.79 -3.14 -5.06
CA ALA A 711 12.30 -2.02 -5.85
C ALA A 711 10.84 -2.22 -6.31
N GLY A 712 10.46 -3.42 -6.76
CA GLY A 712 9.10 -3.69 -7.18
C GLY A 712 8.10 -3.74 -6.04
N ARG A 713 8.50 -4.17 -4.83
CA ARG A 713 7.63 -4.20 -3.64
C ARG A 713 7.11 -2.80 -3.28
N GLN A 714 7.97 -1.79 -3.36
CA GLN A 714 7.58 -0.39 -3.18
C GLN A 714 6.50 0.05 -4.19
N VAL A 715 6.58 -0.43 -5.44
CA VAL A 715 5.60 -0.12 -6.49
C VAL A 715 4.29 -0.88 -6.27
N LEU A 716 4.35 -2.15 -5.85
CA LEU A 716 3.18 -2.96 -5.50
C LEU A 716 2.34 -2.31 -4.39
N GLU A 717 3.00 -1.80 -3.35
CA GLU A 717 2.34 -1.06 -2.26
C GLU A 717 1.78 0.28 -2.73
N ARG A 718 2.53 1.02 -3.56
CA ARG A 718 2.11 2.34 -4.07
C ARG A 718 0.76 2.28 -4.79
N PHE A 719 0.54 1.24 -5.59
CA PHE A 719 -0.66 1.01 -6.39
C PHE A 719 -1.63 -0.02 -5.78
N ASN A 720 -1.33 -0.52 -4.57
CA ASN A 720 -2.14 -1.48 -3.84
C ASN A 720 -2.50 -2.74 -4.66
N CYS A 721 -1.52 -3.33 -5.35
CA CYS A 721 -1.76 -4.51 -6.17
C CYS A 721 -2.28 -5.71 -5.34
N ALA A 722 -1.82 -5.84 -4.09
CA ALA A 722 -2.26 -6.85 -3.13
C ALA A 722 -3.75 -6.75 -2.76
N GLY A 723 -4.34 -5.54 -2.83
CA GLY A 723 -5.76 -5.35 -2.51
C GLY A 723 -6.70 -6.09 -3.47
N CYS A 724 -6.26 -6.32 -4.71
CA CYS A 724 -7.00 -7.11 -5.70
C CYS A 724 -6.42 -8.52 -5.86
N HIS A 725 -5.10 -8.62 -6.00
CA HIS A 725 -4.41 -9.85 -6.39
C HIS A 725 -3.82 -10.55 -5.18
N THR A 726 -3.91 -11.87 -5.15
CA THR A 726 -3.03 -12.66 -4.28
C THR A 726 -1.61 -12.55 -4.83
N LEU A 727 -0.70 -12.10 -3.98
CA LEU A 727 0.72 -11.87 -4.23
C LEU A 727 1.65 -12.87 -3.51
N GLU A 728 1.16 -13.64 -2.55
CA GLU A 728 1.77 -14.89 -2.07
C GLU A 728 0.62 -15.74 -1.50
N MET A 729 0.63 -17.06 -1.70
CA MET A 729 -0.35 -17.95 -1.07
C MET A 729 -0.01 -18.18 0.40
N GLU A 730 -0.98 -18.66 1.17
CA GLU A 730 -0.74 -18.97 2.59
C GLU A 730 0.35 -20.03 2.73
N GLN A 731 1.17 -19.86 3.76
CA GLN A 731 2.21 -20.81 4.10
C GLN A 731 1.84 -21.54 5.39
N TRP A 732 1.73 -22.86 5.32
CA TRP A 732 1.37 -23.71 6.44
C TRP A 732 2.59 -24.53 6.83
N GLN A 733 3.15 -24.25 8.01
CA GLN A 733 4.18 -25.06 8.63
C GLN A 733 3.48 -26.07 9.53
N ILE A 734 3.51 -27.35 9.16
CA ILE A 734 2.83 -28.42 9.89
C ILE A 734 3.84 -29.35 10.57
N ALA A 735 3.49 -29.82 11.77
CA ALA A 735 4.19 -30.87 12.48
C ALA A 735 3.26 -32.07 12.68
N PHE A 736 3.72 -33.28 12.37
CA PHE A 736 2.84 -34.44 12.24
C PHE A 736 3.54 -35.76 12.59
N GLU A 737 2.74 -36.79 12.88
CA GLU A 737 3.24 -38.14 13.12
C GLU A 737 3.48 -38.89 11.80
N SER A 738 4.44 -39.80 11.81
CA SER A 738 4.72 -40.68 10.65
C SER A 738 3.49 -41.52 10.31
N GLY A 739 3.07 -41.51 9.05
CA GLY A 739 1.86 -42.18 8.57
C GLY A 739 0.54 -41.47 8.88
N GLN A 740 0.56 -40.20 9.33
CA GLN A 740 -0.67 -39.43 9.61
C GLN A 740 -1.44 -39.01 8.34
N PHE A 741 -0.77 -38.88 7.20
CA PHE A 741 -1.38 -38.51 5.93
C PHE A 741 -1.52 -39.73 5.01
N ASP A 742 -2.60 -39.76 4.24
CA ASP A 742 -2.83 -40.76 3.19
C ASP A 742 -1.73 -40.76 2.12
N GLU A 743 -1.61 -41.85 1.36
CA GLU A 743 -0.75 -41.84 0.17
C GLU A 743 -1.38 -40.98 -0.95
N PRO A 744 -0.60 -40.10 -1.60
CA PRO A 744 -1.12 -39.26 -2.67
C PRO A 744 -1.50 -40.10 -3.90
N SER A 745 -2.58 -39.69 -4.56
CA SER A 745 -3.09 -40.32 -5.77
C SER A 745 -2.04 -40.38 -6.88
N GLN A 746 -1.78 -41.59 -7.40
CA GLN A 746 -0.88 -41.75 -8.53
C GLN A 746 -1.56 -41.31 -9.84
N VAL A 747 -0.87 -40.46 -10.60
CA VAL A 747 -1.32 -40.00 -11.91
C VAL A 747 -0.24 -40.19 -12.97
N ASN A 748 -0.66 -40.60 -14.18
CA ASN A 748 0.21 -40.56 -15.34
C ASN A 748 0.26 -39.13 -15.86
N ASP A 749 1.29 -38.39 -15.49
CA ASP A 749 1.48 -37.00 -15.89
C ASP A 749 2.73 -36.80 -16.75
N TYR A 750 2.82 -35.66 -17.42
CA TYR A 750 3.96 -35.33 -18.27
C TYR A 750 5.27 -35.31 -17.46
N PRO A 751 6.34 -35.96 -17.94
CA PRO A 751 7.61 -36.04 -17.20
C PRO A 751 8.22 -34.66 -16.88
N PHE A 752 8.03 -33.67 -17.75
CA PHE A 752 8.53 -32.31 -17.54
C PHE A 752 7.71 -31.49 -16.52
N LEU A 753 6.55 -31.99 -16.07
CA LEU A 753 5.76 -31.39 -14.98
C LEU A 753 6.09 -32.02 -13.62
N ALA A 754 6.87 -33.09 -13.59
CA ALA A 754 7.31 -33.70 -12.33
C ALA A 754 8.43 -32.84 -11.74
N LYS A 755 8.20 -32.20 -10.60
CA LYS A 755 9.26 -31.53 -9.86
C LYS A 755 10.16 -32.58 -9.23
N ALA A 756 11.45 -32.53 -9.56
CA ALA A 756 12.45 -33.39 -8.94
C ALA A 756 12.91 -32.76 -7.62
N PHE A 757 12.47 -33.32 -6.49
CA PHE A 757 13.05 -33.00 -5.18
C PHE A 757 14.42 -33.64 -5.06
N SER A 758 15.39 -32.91 -4.50
CA SER A 758 16.73 -33.44 -4.24
C SER A 758 16.71 -34.49 -3.14
N ASP A 759 17.68 -35.41 -3.16
CA ASP A 759 17.88 -36.41 -2.10
C ASP A 759 17.98 -35.75 -0.71
N LYS A 760 18.52 -34.52 -0.66
CA LYS A 760 18.62 -33.74 0.58
C LYS A 760 17.25 -33.28 1.07
N GLU A 761 16.40 -32.73 0.20
CA GLU A 761 15.04 -32.31 0.59
C GLU A 761 14.20 -33.50 1.05
N ILE A 762 14.30 -34.63 0.34
CA ILE A 762 13.64 -35.88 0.72
C ILE A 762 14.13 -36.33 2.10
N ALA A 763 15.45 -36.33 2.34
CA ALA A 763 16.02 -36.69 3.64
C ALA A 763 15.56 -35.74 4.77
N ILE A 764 15.51 -34.43 4.53
CA ILE A 764 15.04 -33.44 5.50
C ILE A 764 13.57 -33.69 5.86
N SER A 765 12.70 -33.95 4.88
CA SER A 765 11.27 -34.21 5.15
C SER A 765 11.01 -35.50 5.94
N LYS A 766 12.02 -36.38 6.09
CA LYS A 766 11.97 -37.60 6.89
C LYS A 766 12.63 -37.45 8.26
N GLN A 767 13.21 -36.28 8.55
CA GLN A 767 13.86 -36.03 9.82
C GLN A 767 12.83 -35.68 10.89
N LYS A 768 12.87 -36.42 11.99
CA LYS A 768 12.05 -36.15 13.17
C LYS A 768 12.70 -35.11 14.07
N ASP A 769 11.89 -34.25 14.68
CA ASP A 769 12.34 -33.34 15.72
C ASP A 769 12.54 -34.07 17.07
N ALA A 770 12.93 -33.34 18.11
CA ALA A 770 13.15 -33.90 19.44
C ALA A 770 11.88 -34.49 20.10
N ARG A 771 10.69 -34.15 19.60
CA ARG A 771 9.40 -34.70 20.03
C ARG A 771 9.01 -35.94 19.23
N GLY A 772 9.79 -36.30 18.20
CA GLY A 772 9.48 -37.42 17.29
C GLY A 772 8.54 -37.06 16.14
N LEU A 773 8.24 -35.77 15.93
CA LEU A 773 7.34 -35.28 14.88
C LEU A 773 8.12 -34.94 13.60
N LEU A 774 7.51 -35.23 12.45
CA LEU A 774 7.96 -34.78 11.13
C LEU A 774 7.43 -33.38 10.85
N HIS A 775 8.05 -32.69 9.88
CA HIS A 775 7.69 -31.32 9.51
C HIS A 775 7.54 -31.18 7.99
N ALA A 776 6.55 -30.38 7.56
CA ALA A 776 6.38 -30.01 6.16
C ALA A 776 5.94 -28.55 6.04
N ALA A 777 6.41 -27.90 4.98
CA ALA A 777 5.96 -26.57 4.58
C ALA A 777 5.04 -26.71 3.37
N LEU A 778 3.79 -26.29 3.52
CA LEU A 778 2.77 -26.36 2.48
C LEU A 778 2.44 -24.93 2.03
N HIS A 779 2.27 -24.74 0.73
CA HIS A 779 1.80 -23.47 0.19
C HIS A 779 0.46 -23.72 -0.51
N GLY A 780 -0.60 -23.12 0.00
CA GLY A 780 -1.94 -23.52 -0.40
C GLY A 780 -3.03 -22.57 0.05
N GLN A 781 -4.27 -22.95 -0.29
CA GLN A 781 -5.47 -22.30 0.20
C GLN A 781 -6.44 -23.37 0.69
N PRO A 782 -7.06 -23.21 1.86
CA PRO A 782 -8.15 -24.09 2.27
C PRO A 782 -9.31 -24.05 1.28
N LEU A 783 -10.12 -25.09 1.27
CA LEU A 783 -11.43 -25.05 0.63
C LEU A 783 -12.23 -23.90 1.26
N MET A 784 -12.83 -23.07 0.41
CA MET A 784 -13.62 -21.91 0.84
C MET A 784 -15.10 -22.20 0.64
N SER A 785 -15.92 -21.91 1.65
CA SER A 785 -17.37 -22.01 1.55
C SER A 785 -17.89 -21.10 0.42
N GLN A 786 -18.75 -21.66 -0.44
CA GLN A 786 -19.39 -20.91 -1.53
C GLN A 786 -20.43 -19.89 -1.02
N GLU A 787 -20.90 -20.04 0.22
CA GLU A 787 -21.90 -19.15 0.82
C GLU A 787 -21.25 -18.03 1.64
N THR A 788 -20.30 -18.37 2.50
CA THR A 788 -19.68 -17.38 3.41
C THR A 788 -18.37 -16.80 2.88
N GLY A 789 -17.69 -17.51 1.97
CA GLY A 789 -16.34 -17.16 1.53
C GLY A 789 -15.27 -17.32 2.60
N LEU A 790 -15.57 -18.02 3.71
CA LEU A 790 -14.62 -18.36 4.77
C LEU A 790 -14.03 -19.77 4.56
N PRO A 791 -12.85 -20.07 5.14
CA PRO A 791 -12.29 -21.42 5.14
C PRO A 791 -13.28 -22.44 5.73
N GLU A 792 -13.55 -23.51 4.99
CA GLU A 792 -14.48 -24.58 5.37
C GLU A 792 -13.74 -25.70 6.12
N LEU A 793 -14.28 -26.11 7.26
CA LEU A 793 -13.81 -27.26 8.03
C LEU A 793 -14.57 -28.51 7.60
N VAL A 794 -13.85 -29.63 7.52
CA VAL A 794 -14.42 -30.94 7.22
C VAL A 794 -14.07 -31.96 8.28
N ASP A 795 -14.88 -33.01 8.38
CA ASP A 795 -14.60 -34.18 9.21
C ASP A 795 -13.52 -35.09 8.58
N GLU A 796 -13.18 -36.18 9.25
CA GLU A 796 -12.24 -37.19 8.73
C GLU A 796 -12.71 -37.82 7.41
N GLY A 797 -14.00 -37.76 7.09
CA GLY A 797 -14.59 -38.21 5.82
C GLY A 797 -14.54 -37.17 4.70
N GLY A 798 -14.06 -35.95 4.96
CA GLY A 798 -14.05 -34.84 4.01
C GLY A 798 -15.43 -34.18 3.82
N ILE A 799 -16.36 -34.39 4.74
CA ILE A 799 -17.70 -33.78 4.73
C ILE A 799 -17.66 -32.49 5.55
N PRO A 800 -18.23 -31.37 5.07
CA PRO A 800 -18.30 -30.12 5.84
C PRO A 800 -18.90 -30.32 7.24
N ILE A 801 -18.21 -29.79 8.25
CA ILE A 801 -18.68 -29.81 9.65
C ILE A 801 -19.69 -28.69 9.86
N GLU A 802 -20.82 -29.02 10.46
CA GLU A 802 -21.84 -28.03 10.83
C GLU A 802 -21.36 -27.16 12.02
N PRO A 803 -21.73 -25.88 12.10
CA PRO A 803 -21.20 -24.97 13.14
C PRO A 803 -21.46 -25.39 14.59
N ASP A 804 -22.43 -26.27 14.84
CA ASP A 804 -22.82 -26.79 16.15
C ASP A 804 -22.26 -28.18 16.48
N ASP A 805 -21.48 -28.79 15.57
CA ASP A 805 -20.82 -30.08 15.79
C ASP A 805 -19.43 -29.87 16.44
N ASP A 806 -19.36 -30.12 17.76
CA ASP A 806 -18.13 -30.11 18.56
C ASP A 806 -17.57 -31.53 18.81
N GLU A 807 -18.22 -32.57 18.28
CA GLU A 807 -17.81 -33.97 18.45
C GLU A 807 -16.85 -34.42 17.34
N SER A 808 -16.99 -33.88 16.13
CA SER A 808 -16.14 -34.19 14.97
C SER A 808 -14.73 -33.59 15.10
N GLU A 809 -13.70 -34.38 14.75
CA GLU A 809 -12.33 -33.86 14.66
C GLU A 809 -12.18 -33.02 13.37
N PRO A 810 -11.80 -31.73 13.47
CA PRO A 810 -11.83 -30.83 12.33
C PRO A 810 -10.55 -30.91 11.49
N TYR A 811 -10.72 -30.85 10.16
CA TYR A 811 -9.65 -30.79 9.17
C TYR A 811 -9.88 -29.65 8.19
N TYR A 812 -8.80 -29.11 7.65
CA TYR A 812 -8.82 -28.28 6.45
C TYR A 812 -8.47 -29.11 5.22
N LEU A 813 -9.30 -29.02 4.17
CA LEU A 813 -8.92 -29.47 2.84
C LEU A 813 -8.05 -28.42 2.17
N LEU A 814 -6.73 -28.60 2.23
CA LEU A 814 -5.76 -27.66 1.71
C LEU A 814 -5.46 -27.95 0.23
N LYS A 815 -5.86 -27.04 -0.66
CA LYS A 815 -5.52 -27.08 -2.07
C LYS A 815 -4.11 -26.54 -2.27
N LEU A 816 -3.18 -27.40 -2.69
CA LEU A 816 -1.79 -27.02 -2.91
C LEU A 816 -1.62 -26.13 -4.13
N TRP A 817 -0.76 -25.13 -3.98
CA TRP A 817 -0.33 -24.18 -5.02
C TRP A 817 1.16 -24.29 -5.35
N LYS A 818 1.93 -24.98 -4.51
CA LYS A 818 3.32 -25.41 -4.75
C LYS A 818 3.43 -26.89 -4.41
N ASP A 819 4.15 -27.66 -5.23
CA ASP A 819 4.42 -29.06 -4.93
C ASP A 819 5.15 -29.15 -3.57
N ALA A 820 4.76 -30.09 -2.73
CA ALA A 820 5.27 -30.24 -1.36
C ALA A 820 5.79 -31.65 -1.10
N LEU A 821 6.68 -31.80 -0.12
CA LEU A 821 7.10 -33.11 0.40
C LEU A 821 6.47 -33.33 1.77
N VAL A 822 5.79 -34.46 1.92
CA VAL A 822 5.28 -34.95 3.20
C VAL A 822 5.86 -36.33 3.41
N GLU A 823 6.70 -36.49 4.44
CA GLU A 823 7.38 -37.75 4.75
C GLU A 823 8.20 -38.33 3.57
N GLY A 824 8.75 -37.44 2.74
CA GLY A 824 9.52 -37.80 1.55
C GLY A 824 8.69 -38.29 0.37
N VAL A 825 7.36 -38.15 0.44
CA VAL A 825 6.44 -38.40 -0.66
C VAL A 825 6.02 -37.07 -1.30
N PRO A 826 6.18 -36.91 -2.62
CA PRO A 826 5.72 -35.73 -3.34
C PRO A 826 4.19 -35.61 -3.37
N TRP A 827 3.67 -34.48 -2.92
CA TRP A 827 2.30 -34.05 -3.12
C TRP A 827 2.25 -32.99 -4.21
N LEU A 828 1.53 -33.30 -5.29
CA LEU A 828 1.54 -32.52 -6.51
C LEU A 828 0.33 -31.60 -6.60
N VAL A 829 0.58 -30.36 -7.05
CA VAL A 829 -0.44 -29.33 -7.29
C VAL A 829 -1.53 -29.87 -8.21
N GLY A 830 -2.80 -29.66 -7.87
CA GLY A 830 -3.96 -29.98 -8.72
C GLY A 830 -4.30 -31.46 -8.87
N ILE A 831 -3.68 -32.35 -8.08
CA ILE A 831 -3.97 -33.80 -8.08
C ILE A 831 -4.93 -34.19 -6.96
N GLN A 832 -4.53 -33.97 -5.71
CA GLN A 832 -5.31 -34.30 -4.51
C GLN A 832 -5.14 -33.18 -3.48
N ASP A 833 -6.26 -32.73 -2.89
CA ASP A 833 -6.23 -31.79 -1.78
C ASP A 833 -5.77 -32.51 -0.51
N LEU A 834 -4.96 -31.85 0.31
CA LEU A 834 -4.37 -32.45 1.52
C LEU A 834 -5.26 -32.20 2.74
N MET A 835 -5.64 -33.26 3.47
CA MET A 835 -6.39 -33.13 4.73
C MET A 835 -5.45 -32.79 5.88
N VAL A 836 -5.43 -31.53 6.28
CA VAL A 836 -4.59 -31.03 7.38
C VAL A 836 -5.42 -30.93 8.66
N PRO A 837 -5.05 -31.63 9.76
CA PRO A 837 -5.74 -31.49 11.04
C PRO A 837 -5.79 -30.02 11.47
N ALA A 838 -6.97 -29.52 11.85
CA ALA A 838 -7.19 -28.13 12.20
C ALA A 838 -6.99 -27.89 13.71
N ALA A 839 -6.55 -26.69 14.07
CA ALA A 839 -6.59 -26.25 15.46
C ALA A 839 -8.04 -26.16 15.94
N LYS A 840 -8.33 -26.65 17.15
CA LYS A 840 -9.67 -26.52 17.76
C LYS A 840 -9.99 -25.08 18.13
N ASP A 841 -8.97 -24.31 18.49
CA ASP A 841 -9.06 -22.90 18.83
C ASP A 841 -8.31 -22.04 17.80
N GLY A 842 -9.05 -21.39 16.91
CA GLY A 842 -8.51 -20.43 15.94
C GLY A 842 -8.18 -21.04 14.57
N TYR A 843 -7.56 -20.22 13.72
CA TYR A 843 -7.22 -20.57 12.34
C TYR A 843 -5.82 -21.19 12.23
N GLY A 844 -5.71 -22.33 11.55
CA GLY A 844 -4.43 -22.97 11.25
C GLY A 844 -4.38 -24.46 11.58
N PRO A 845 -3.20 -25.09 11.43
CA PRO A 845 -3.05 -26.52 11.69
C PRO A 845 -3.05 -26.83 13.20
N ALA A 846 -3.48 -28.03 13.57
CA ALA A 846 -3.50 -28.50 14.95
C ALA A 846 -2.11 -28.45 15.62
N ASN A 847 -1.07 -28.75 14.83
CA ASN A 847 0.33 -28.70 15.24
C ASN A 847 1.13 -27.91 14.21
N GLY A 848 1.51 -26.67 14.54
CA GLY A 848 2.31 -25.83 13.67
C GLY A 848 1.82 -24.39 13.61
N SER A 849 1.97 -23.75 12.46
CA SER A 849 1.57 -22.36 12.25
C SER A 849 1.16 -22.11 10.81
N ALA A 850 0.08 -21.34 10.63
CA ALA A 850 -0.33 -20.82 9.33
C ALA A 850 0.05 -19.33 9.24
N TYR A 851 0.70 -18.97 8.15
CA TYR A 851 1.01 -17.59 7.80
C TYR A 851 0.04 -17.14 6.70
N PRO A 852 -0.63 -15.99 6.88
CA PRO A 852 -1.63 -15.52 5.93
C PRO A 852 -1.00 -15.22 4.57
N ALA A 853 -1.82 -15.35 3.54
CA ALA A 853 -1.47 -14.96 2.18
C ALA A 853 -1.24 -13.45 2.11
N TRP A 854 -0.34 -13.03 1.24
CA TRP A 854 -0.18 -11.63 0.93
C TRP A 854 -1.19 -11.23 -0.15
N GLY A 855 -2.19 -10.45 0.21
CA GLY A 855 -3.20 -9.93 -0.73
C GLY A 855 -4.29 -10.94 -1.11
N GLY A 856 -5.13 -10.54 -2.08
CA GLY A 856 -6.26 -11.32 -2.56
C GLY A 856 -7.56 -11.10 -1.78
N ASP A 857 -7.60 -10.11 -0.89
CA ASP A 857 -8.74 -9.87 0.01
C ASP A 857 -10.03 -9.56 -0.77
N LEU A 858 -9.95 -8.73 -1.81
CA LEU A 858 -11.10 -8.48 -2.68
C LEU A 858 -11.56 -9.76 -3.40
N ALA A 859 -10.64 -10.61 -3.86
CA ALA A 859 -10.99 -11.85 -4.54
C ALA A 859 -11.75 -12.79 -3.58
N ARG A 860 -11.24 -13.00 -2.35
CA ARG A 860 -11.92 -13.80 -1.32
C ARG A 860 -13.28 -13.21 -0.96
N TYR A 861 -13.37 -11.90 -0.79
CA TYR A 861 -14.61 -11.20 -0.49
C TYR A 861 -15.67 -11.37 -1.60
N LEU A 862 -15.26 -11.26 -2.86
CA LEU A 862 -16.14 -11.37 -4.02
C LEU A 862 -16.56 -12.81 -4.31
N PHE A 863 -15.78 -13.82 -3.91
CA PHE A 863 -16.02 -15.22 -4.22
C PHE A 863 -17.47 -15.69 -3.99
N PRO A 864 -18.05 -15.62 -2.78
CA PRO A 864 -19.44 -16.04 -2.56
C PRO A 864 -20.46 -15.12 -3.28
N ARG A 865 -20.12 -13.84 -3.49
CA ARG A 865 -21.02 -12.83 -4.07
C ARG A 865 -21.19 -12.99 -5.57
N VAL A 866 -20.10 -13.27 -6.29
CA VAL A 866 -20.18 -13.52 -7.74
C VAL A 866 -20.87 -14.85 -8.02
N ILE A 867 -20.72 -15.86 -7.15
CA ILE A 867 -21.47 -17.11 -7.23
C ILE A 867 -22.97 -16.84 -7.09
N ALA A 868 -23.37 -16.16 -6.02
CA ALA A 868 -24.77 -15.80 -5.78
C ALA A 868 -25.37 -15.02 -6.96
N HIS A 869 -24.65 -14.02 -7.48
CA HIS A 869 -25.12 -13.22 -8.61
C HIS A 869 -25.24 -14.03 -9.91
N VAL A 870 -24.27 -14.91 -10.21
CA VAL A 870 -24.36 -15.77 -11.39
C VAL A 870 -25.53 -16.75 -11.28
N HIS A 871 -25.80 -17.29 -10.08
CA HIS A 871 -26.92 -18.19 -9.85
C HIS A 871 -28.30 -17.55 -10.06
N GLU A 872 -28.42 -16.22 -10.00
CA GLU A 872 -29.66 -15.49 -10.36
C GLU A 872 -30.03 -15.71 -11.83
N THR A 873 -29.04 -15.89 -12.72
CA THR A 873 -29.24 -16.05 -14.17
C THR A 873 -28.99 -17.46 -14.66
N ASN A 874 -28.08 -18.20 -14.02
CA ASN A 874 -27.74 -19.58 -14.32
C ASN A 874 -27.57 -20.41 -13.01
N PRO A 875 -28.66 -21.00 -12.48
CA PRO A 875 -28.61 -21.82 -11.26
C PRO A 875 -27.74 -23.08 -11.36
N THR A 876 -27.29 -23.46 -12.56
CA THR A 876 -26.45 -24.66 -12.79
C THR A 876 -24.96 -24.35 -12.87
N ALA A 877 -24.57 -23.08 -12.75
CA ALA A 877 -23.17 -22.68 -12.76
C ALA A 877 -22.42 -23.30 -11.58
N LYS A 878 -21.22 -23.83 -11.84
CA LYS A 878 -20.38 -24.43 -10.79
C LYS A 878 -19.65 -23.33 -10.02
N GLY A 879 -19.97 -23.16 -8.74
CA GLY A 879 -19.34 -22.12 -7.92
C GLY A 879 -17.81 -22.27 -7.77
N SER A 880 -17.28 -23.49 -7.91
CA SER A 880 -15.82 -23.73 -7.91
C SER A 880 -15.09 -23.05 -9.07
N GLU A 881 -15.76 -22.73 -10.18
CA GLU A 881 -15.18 -22.01 -11.32
C GLU A 881 -15.09 -20.49 -11.09
N ALA A 882 -15.70 -19.97 -10.00
CA ALA A 882 -15.76 -18.54 -9.72
C ALA A 882 -14.40 -17.88 -9.52
N TRP A 883 -13.40 -18.62 -9.02
CA TRP A 883 -12.00 -18.13 -8.98
C TRP A 883 -11.46 -17.75 -10.37
N GLY A 884 -11.99 -18.34 -11.44
CA GLY A 884 -11.69 -17.98 -12.82
C GLY A 884 -12.25 -16.61 -13.24
N TRP A 885 -13.26 -16.08 -12.55
CA TRP A 885 -13.93 -14.81 -12.84
C TRP A 885 -13.35 -13.63 -12.04
N LEU A 886 -12.63 -13.92 -10.96
CA LEU A 886 -12.05 -12.96 -10.03
C LEU A 886 -10.67 -12.46 -10.46
N PRO A 887 -10.10 -11.43 -9.79
CA PRO A 887 -8.71 -11.05 -9.95
C PRO A 887 -7.80 -12.29 -9.87
N PRO A 888 -6.91 -12.50 -10.87
CA PRO A 888 -6.05 -13.67 -10.87
C PRO A 888 -4.98 -13.54 -9.77
N PRO A 889 -4.55 -14.64 -9.13
CA PRO A 889 -3.30 -14.65 -8.39
C PRO A 889 -2.15 -14.34 -9.34
N LEU A 890 -1.15 -13.62 -8.86
CA LEU A 890 0.02 -13.22 -9.66
C LEU A 890 1.27 -14.06 -9.31
N MET A 891 1.03 -15.22 -8.72
CA MET A 891 2.06 -16.19 -8.32
C MET A 891 2.67 -16.73 -9.59
N ASP A 892 3.99 -16.60 -9.63
CA ASP A 892 4.80 -16.98 -10.77
C ASP A 892 4.47 -16.21 -12.07
N GLU A 893 3.94 -14.99 -11.96
CA GLU A 893 3.61 -14.18 -13.15
C GLU A 893 4.85 -13.92 -14.02
N GLY A 894 6.05 -13.87 -13.43
CA GLY A 894 7.32 -13.73 -14.16
C GLY A 894 7.66 -14.90 -15.08
N GLU A 895 7.29 -16.12 -14.70
CA GLU A 895 7.40 -17.32 -15.54
C GLU A 895 6.32 -17.37 -16.63
N LYS A 896 5.16 -16.75 -16.36
CA LYS A 896 3.98 -16.84 -17.21
C LYS A 896 4.02 -15.93 -18.41
N VAL A 897 4.37 -14.65 -18.21
CA VAL A 897 4.30 -13.64 -19.26
C VAL A 897 5.66 -13.10 -19.67
N GLN A 898 5.74 -12.64 -20.92
CA GLN A 898 6.93 -12.01 -21.48
C GLN A 898 7.09 -10.58 -20.93
N THR A 899 8.33 -10.15 -20.73
CA THR A 899 8.66 -8.89 -20.05
C THR A 899 8.18 -7.65 -20.83
N ASP A 900 8.32 -7.66 -22.15
CA ASP A 900 7.88 -6.58 -23.04
C ASP A 900 6.35 -6.43 -23.06
N TRP A 901 5.63 -7.54 -23.06
CA TRP A 901 4.17 -7.53 -22.97
C TRP A 901 3.67 -7.03 -21.62
N LEU A 902 4.25 -7.52 -20.51
CA LEU A 902 3.81 -7.10 -19.17
C LEU A 902 4.06 -5.61 -18.94
N HIS A 903 5.20 -5.10 -19.39
CA HIS A 903 5.51 -3.67 -19.35
C HIS A 903 4.44 -2.83 -20.06
N ALA A 904 4.11 -3.18 -21.30
CA ALA A 904 3.08 -2.50 -22.08
C ALA A 904 1.69 -2.62 -21.45
N PHE A 905 1.34 -3.82 -20.94
CA PHE A 905 0.06 -4.09 -20.31
C PHE A 905 -0.14 -3.28 -19.02
N LEU A 906 0.90 -3.09 -18.20
CA LEU A 906 0.80 -2.30 -16.96
C LEU A 906 0.57 -0.80 -17.23
N MET A 907 1.10 -0.29 -18.35
CA MET A 907 0.90 1.11 -18.76
C MET A 907 -0.44 1.34 -19.46
N ASP A 908 -0.92 0.36 -20.25
CA ASP A 908 -2.22 0.42 -20.93
C ASP A 908 -2.92 -0.95 -20.92
N PRO A 909 -3.59 -1.31 -19.81
CA PRO A 909 -4.19 -2.64 -19.66
C PRO A 909 -5.31 -2.89 -20.66
N THR A 910 -5.32 -4.04 -21.33
CA THR A 910 -6.40 -4.49 -22.23
C THR A 910 -7.28 -5.59 -21.60
N ALA A 911 -8.46 -5.85 -22.16
CA ALA A 911 -9.30 -6.95 -21.68
C ALA A 911 -8.73 -8.30 -22.17
N ILE A 912 -8.38 -9.19 -21.24
CA ILE A 912 -7.80 -10.52 -21.57
C ILE A 912 -8.85 -11.63 -21.49
N ARG A 913 -9.66 -11.66 -20.43
CA ARG A 913 -10.64 -12.72 -20.15
C ARG A 913 -12.06 -12.18 -20.30
N PRO A 914 -12.87 -12.71 -21.23
CA PRO A 914 -14.28 -12.32 -21.35
C PRO A 914 -15.10 -12.60 -20.09
N ALA A 915 -14.76 -13.67 -19.35
CA ALA A 915 -15.50 -14.12 -18.18
C ALA A 915 -15.22 -13.34 -16.87
N ALA A 916 -14.20 -12.47 -16.84
CA ALA A 916 -13.82 -11.79 -15.61
C ALA A 916 -14.84 -10.71 -15.23
N VAL A 917 -15.28 -10.68 -13.96
CA VAL A 917 -16.23 -9.67 -13.46
C VAL A 917 -15.63 -8.26 -13.41
N MET A 918 -14.29 -8.18 -13.37
CA MET A 918 -13.54 -6.94 -13.41
C MET A 918 -12.31 -7.05 -14.32
N ARG A 919 -11.94 -5.90 -14.90
CA ARG A 919 -10.74 -5.73 -15.71
C ARG A 919 -9.63 -5.07 -14.87
N MET A 920 -8.38 -5.37 -15.19
CA MET A 920 -7.24 -4.63 -14.64
C MET A 920 -7.40 -3.13 -14.95
N PRO A 921 -7.45 -2.25 -13.95
CA PRO A 921 -7.71 -0.85 -14.20
C PRO A 921 -6.43 -0.10 -14.60
N ASN A 922 -6.58 1.04 -15.27
CA ASN A 922 -5.42 1.83 -15.71
C ASN A 922 -4.98 2.80 -14.62
N PHE A 923 -3.80 2.55 -14.03
CA PHE A 923 -3.20 3.40 -13.00
C PHE A 923 -2.40 4.59 -13.55
N HIS A 924 -2.28 4.72 -14.89
CA HIS A 924 -1.39 5.66 -15.55
C HIS A 924 0.04 5.58 -15.01
N MET A 925 0.53 4.35 -14.87
CA MET A 925 1.84 4.04 -14.34
C MET A 925 2.94 4.59 -15.26
N SER A 926 4.04 5.07 -14.67
CA SER A 926 5.21 5.47 -15.46
C SER A 926 5.94 4.24 -16.03
N SER A 927 6.74 4.45 -17.07
CA SER A 927 7.57 3.38 -17.64
C SER A 927 8.56 2.80 -16.62
N ASP A 928 9.06 3.61 -15.71
CA ASP A 928 9.97 3.20 -14.63
C ASP A 928 9.28 2.32 -13.58
N ASP A 929 8.09 2.75 -13.11
CA ASP A 929 7.27 1.96 -12.18
C ASP A 929 6.88 0.61 -12.82
N ALA A 930 6.51 0.59 -14.11
CA ALA A 930 6.19 -0.63 -14.84
C ALA A 930 7.41 -1.55 -15.00
N ALA A 931 8.59 -1.00 -15.27
CA ALA A 931 9.83 -1.78 -15.39
C ALA A 931 10.22 -2.44 -14.05
N LYS A 932 10.05 -1.73 -12.92
CA LYS A 932 10.30 -2.27 -11.58
C LYS A 932 9.37 -3.45 -11.27
N LEU A 933 8.10 -3.38 -11.64
CA LEU A 933 7.17 -4.50 -11.48
C LEU A 933 7.52 -5.70 -12.37
N VAL A 934 7.89 -5.46 -13.63
CA VAL A 934 8.32 -6.53 -14.55
C VAL A 934 9.55 -7.25 -14.01
N ASN A 935 10.55 -6.49 -13.56
CA ASN A 935 11.77 -7.04 -12.97
C ASN A 935 11.46 -7.80 -11.67
N TYR A 936 10.55 -7.28 -10.84
CA TYR A 936 10.09 -7.97 -9.64
C TYR A 936 9.48 -9.33 -9.94
N PHE A 937 8.48 -9.38 -10.83
CA PHE A 937 7.81 -10.65 -11.13
C PHE A 937 8.79 -11.65 -11.74
N ALA A 938 9.66 -11.20 -12.66
CA ALA A 938 10.69 -12.06 -13.23
C ALA A 938 11.70 -12.55 -12.16
N ALA A 939 12.13 -11.67 -11.24
CA ALA A 939 13.07 -12.01 -10.18
C ALA A 939 12.48 -13.02 -9.19
N VAL A 940 11.24 -12.81 -8.73
CA VAL A 940 10.56 -13.74 -7.79
C VAL A 940 10.42 -15.12 -8.42
N SER A 941 10.11 -15.21 -9.70
CA SER A 941 9.91 -16.47 -10.43
C SER A 941 11.19 -17.03 -11.10
N ASP A 942 12.38 -16.51 -10.76
CA ASP A 942 13.66 -16.95 -11.35
C ASP A 942 13.69 -16.94 -12.90
N ALA A 943 12.91 -16.05 -13.51
CA ALA A 943 12.83 -15.88 -14.96
C ALA A 943 13.91 -14.91 -15.47
N GLN A 944 14.27 -14.99 -16.75
CA GLN A 944 15.22 -14.05 -17.35
C GLN A 944 14.67 -12.61 -17.38
N PHE A 945 15.50 -11.64 -16.97
CA PHE A 945 15.24 -10.19 -17.03
C PHE A 945 16.56 -9.39 -17.17
N PRO A 946 16.53 -8.15 -17.70
CA PRO A 946 15.37 -7.46 -18.30
C PRO A 946 15.07 -7.93 -19.74
N TYR A 947 16.03 -8.58 -20.41
CA TYR A 947 15.90 -9.07 -21.79
C TYR A 947 15.82 -10.60 -21.84
N GLU A 948 14.89 -11.11 -22.64
CA GLU A 948 14.68 -12.54 -22.86
C GLU A 948 15.06 -12.93 -24.30
N TYR A 949 15.76 -14.05 -24.46
CA TYR A 949 16.09 -14.59 -25.78
C TYR A 949 15.00 -15.56 -26.28
N LYS A 950 14.21 -15.13 -27.27
CA LYS A 950 13.06 -15.88 -27.83
C LYS A 950 13.52 -16.86 -28.92
N SER A 951 14.13 -17.98 -28.55
CA SER A 951 14.68 -18.95 -29.51
C SER A 951 13.62 -19.63 -30.39
N GLN A 952 12.45 -19.95 -29.84
CA GLN A 952 11.34 -20.65 -30.51
C GLN A 952 10.62 -19.80 -31.56
N GLN A 953 10.86 -18.48 -31.57
CA GLN A 953 10.32 -17.54 -32.56
C GLN A 953 11.28 -17.28 -33.73
N ARG A 954 12.43 -17.97 -33.76
CA ARG A 954 13.38 -17.83 -34.87
C ARG A 954 12.94 -18.65 -36.08
N ALA A 955 13.10 -18.08 -37.27
CA ALA A 955 12.85 -18.78 -38.53
C ALA A 955 13.61 -20.11 -38.63
N SER A 956 14.88 -20.14 -38.22
CA SER A 956 15.69 -21.37 -38.23
C SER A 956 15.13 -22.47 -37.32
N TYR A 957 14.58 -22.12 -36.15
CA TYR A 957 13.94 -23.08 -35.26
C TYR A 957 12.72 -23.72 -35.94
N LEU A 958 11.89 -22.90 -36.59
CA LEU A 958 10.72 -23.40 -37.32
C LEU A 958 11.11 -24.25 -38.53
N GLU A 959 12.14 -23.86 -39.27
CA GLU A 959 12.66 -24.65 -40.39
C GLU A 959 13.14 -26.04 -39.93
N ASP A 960 13.86 -26.10 -38.81
CA ASP A 960 14.30 -27.38 -38.23
C ASP A 960 13.11 -28.24 -37.80
N LYS A 961 12.12 -27.67 -37.12
CA LYS A 961 10.91 -28.40 -36.66
C LYS A 961 10.03 -28.89 -37.80
N GLU A 962 9.91 -28.11 -38.87
CA GLU A 962 9.16 -28.48 -40.07
C GLU A 962 9.91 -29.53 -40.90
N ALA A 963 11.25 -29.55 -40.85
CA ALA A 963 12.06 -30.61 -41.47
C ALA A 963 11.91 -31.95 -40.75
N ASP A 964 11.82 -31.92 -39.41
CA ASP A 964 11.60 -33.11 -38.57
C ASP A 964 10.16 -33.65 -38.73
N TYR A 965 9.17 -32.78 -38.86
CA TYR A 965 7.76 -33.12 -39.06
C TYR A 965 7.15 -32.22 -40.15
N PRO A 966 6.96 -32.73 -41.38
CA PRO A 966 6.29 -31.97 -42.43
C PRO A 966 4.84 -31.64 -42.09
N ASP A 967 4.41 -30.42 -42.39
CA ASP A 967 3.08 -29.87 -42.08
C ASP A 967 2.77 -29.81 -40.58
N ARG A 968 3.79 -29.64 -39.72
CA ARG A 968 3.66 -29.63 -38.24
C ARG A 968 2.69 -28.55 -37.78
N MET A 969 2.87 -27.31 -38.27
CA MET A 969 2.01 -26.19 -37.91
C MET A 969 0.56 -26.38 -38.38
N GLN A 970 0.36 -26.96 -39.57
CA GLN A 970 -0.99 -27.26 -40.08
C GLN A 970 -1.66 -28.37 -39.25
N SER A 971 -0.92 -29.44 -38.90
CA SER A 971 -1.41 -30.52 -38.03
C SER A 971 -1.80 -30.01 -36.64
N ALA A 972 -1.02 -29.09 -36.08
CA ALA A 972 -1.38 -28.39 -34.84
C ALA A 972 -2.65 -27.55 -35.01
N MET A 973 -2.81 -26.87 -36.15
CA MET A 973 -3.98 -26.05 -36.41
C MET A 973 -5.25 -26.88 -36.56
N ASP A 974 -5.15 -28.07 -37.18
CA ASP A 974 -6.26 -29.02 -37.31
C ASP A 974 -6.78 -29.49 -35.94
N VAL A 975 -5.91 -29.55 -34.92
CA VAL A 975 -6.33 -29.77 -33.52
C VAL A 975 -7.02 -28.53 -32.96
N VAL A 976 -6.45 -27.33 -33.18
CA VAL A 976 -7.03 -26.06 -32.68
C VAL A 976 -8.45 -25.84 -33.18
N VAL A 977 -8.69 -26.00 -34.49
CA VAL A 977 -9.99 -25.73 -35.14
C VAL A 977 -11.03 -26.83 -34.99
N ASN A 978 -10.66 -27.95 -34.37
CA ASN A 978 -11.60 -29.04 -34.13
C ASN A 978 -12.53 -28.70 -32.95
N GLY A 979 -13.84 -28.81 -33.16
CA GLY A 979 -14.87 -28.47 -32.16
C GLY A 979 -14.85 -29.27 -30.86
N ASN A 980 -13.99 -30.30 -30.75
CA ASN A 980 -13.81 -31.06 -29.51
C ASN A 980 -12.68 -30.54 -28.61
N TYR A 981 -11.82 -29.63 -29.11
CA TYR A 981 -10.63 -29.16 -28.39
C TYR A 981 -10.66 -27.64 -28.17
N CYS A 982 -9.77 -26.87 -28.80
CA CYS A 982 -9.47 -25.49 -28.43
C CYS A 982 -10.61 -24.52 -28.78
N VAL A 983 -11.09 -24.51 -30.03
CA VAL A 983 -12.15 -23.59 -30.50
C VAL A 983 -13.52 -23.81 -29.86
N LYS A 984 -13.69 -24.89 -29.09
CA LYS A 984 -14.91 -25.10 -28.29
C LYS A 984 -15.10 -23.99 -27.26
N CYS A 985 -14.00 -23.52 -26.68
CA CYS A 985 -14.00 -22.57 -25.57
C CYS A 985 -13.22 -21.29 -25.88
N HIS A 986 -12.26 -21.34 -26.81
CA HIS A 986 -11.41 -20.20 -27.12
C HIS A 986 -11.80 -19.52 -28.43
N ALA A 987 -11.75 -18.19 -28.43
CA ALA A 987 -11.65 -17.43 -29.67
C ALA A 987 -10.28 -17.65 -30.33
N VAL A 988 -10.24 -17.59 -31.66
CA VAL A 988 -9.00 -17.71 -32.43
C VAL A 988 -9.05 -16.69 -33.57
N GLU A 989 -8.31 -15.59 -33.40
CA GLU A 989 -8.28 -14.47 -34.35
C GLU A 989 -9.69 -13.93 -34.63
N ASP A 990 -10.25 -14.13 -35.84
CA ASP A 990 -11.59 -13.72 -36.26
C ASP A 990 -12.72 -14.63 -35.75
N PHE A 991 -12.41 -15.87 -35.33
CA PHE A 991 -13.40 -16.83 -34.86
C PHE A 991 -13.79 -16.62 -33.39
N GLN A 992 -15.08 -16.72 -33.10
CA GLN A 992 -15.66 -16.67 -31.75
C GLN A 992 -16.43 -17.96 -31.42
N PRO A 993 -16.24 -18.56 -30.24
CA PRO A 993 -16.99 -19.75 -29.81
C PRO A 993 -18.47 -19.42 -29.56
N ALA A 994 -19.33 -20.43 -29.66
CA ALA A 994 -20.74 -20.32 -29.32
C ALA A 994 -20.99 -20.77 -27.88
N GLY A 995 -21.88 -20.08 -27.14
CA GLY A 995 -22.25 -20.45 -25.77
C GLY A 995 -22.21 -19.29 -24.78
N ASP A 996 -22.11 -19.64 -23.49
CA ASP A 996 -22.02 -18.68 -22.39
C ASP A 996 -20.61 -18.09 -22.28
N ALA A 997 -20.51 -16.76 -22.32
CA ALA A 997 -19.25 -16.03 -22.24
C ALA A 997 -18.48 -16.27 -20.93
N THR A 998 -19.15 -16.68 -19.86
CA THR A 998 -18.51 -17.04 -18.57
C THR A 998 -17.65 -18.31 -18.66
N THR A 999 -17.85 -19.11 -19.71
CA THR A 999 -17.11 -20.36 -19.98
C THR A 999 -16.00 -20.18 -21.02
N PHE A 1000 -15.86 -18.97 -21.58
CA PHE A 1000 -14.91 -18.72 -22.67
C PHE A 1000 -13.49 -18.42 -22.16
N GLY A 1001 -12.52 -19.01 -22.85
CA GLY A 1001 -11.10 -18.71 -22.67
C GLY A 1001 -10.64 -17.48 -23.46
N PRO A 1002 -9.41 -16.97 -23.20
CA PRO A 1002 -8.81 -15.87 -23.95
C PRO A 1002 -8.64 -16.19 -25.45
N ASN A 1003 -8.53 -15.15 -26.28
CA ASN A 1003 -8.18 -15.33 -27.70
C ASN A 1003 -6.78 -15.92 -27.85
N LEU A 1004 -6.66 -17.04 -28.58
CA LEU A 1004 -5.39 -17.74 -28.76
C LEU A 1004 -4.41 -17.01 -29.69
N ALA A 1005 -4.89 -16.07 -30.52
CA ALA A 1005 -4.03 -15.30 -31.41
C ALA A 1005 -2.99 -14.45 -30.65
N ASP A 1006 -3.30 -14.01 -29.43
CA ASP A 1006 -2.42 -13.15 -28.62
C ASP A 1006 -1.35 -13.91 -27.83
N VAL A 1007 -1.39 -15.26 -27.84
CA VAL A 1007 -0.51 -16.10 -27.03
C VAL A 1007 0.97 -15.81 -27.30
N HIS A 1008 1.37 -15.70 -28.57
CA HIS A 1008 2.76 -15.47 -28.97
C HIS A 1008 3.39 -14.19 -28.42
N ARG A 1009 2.58 -13.15 -28.15
CA ARG A 1009 3.06 -11.88 -27.58
C ARG A 1009 3.09 -11.93 -26.07
N ARG A 1010 2.15 -12.65 -25.46
CA ARG A 1010 1.87 -12.60 -24.03
C ARG A 1010 2.63 -13.65 -23.23
N LEU A 1011 2.50 -14.91 -23.60
CA LEU A 1011 2.93 -16.03 -22.75
C LEU A 1011 4.35 -16.48 -23.07
N ARG A 1012 5.08 -16.96 -22.06
CA ARG A 1012 6.37 -17.63 -22.28
C ARG A 1012 6.16 -19.06 -22.80
N PRO A 1013 7.06 -19.57 -23.67
CA PRO A 1013 6.90 -20.89 -24.30
C PRO A 1013 6.88 -22.04 -23.29
N GLU A 1014 7.74 -21.99 -22.26
CA GLU A 1014 7.81 -23.04 -21.23
C GLU A 1014 6.53 -23.07 -20.38
N TYR A 1015 6.05 -21.90 -19.94
CA TYR A 1015 4.75 -21.79 -19.26
C TYR A 1015 3.61 -22.33 -20.14
N LEU A 1016 3.58 -21.93 -21.41
CA LEU A 1016 2.55 -22.39 -22.35
C LEU A 1016 2.57 -23.90 -22.53
N ARG A 1017 3.76 -24.51 -22.64
CA ARG A 1017 3.91 -25.98 -22.70
C ARG A 1017 3.30 -26.63 -21.48
N ASN A 1018 3.66 -26.15 -20.29
CA ASN A 1018 3.18 -26.71 -19.04
C ASN A 1018 1.66 -26.53 -18.88
N TRP A 1019 1.14 -25.35 -19.27
CA TRP A 1019 -0.28 -25.02 -19.25
C TRP A 1019 -1.11 -25.91 -20.19
N VAL A 1020 -0.68 -26.10 -21.44
CA VAL A 1020 -1.38 -26.94 -22.41
C VAL A 1020 -1.31 -28.42 -22.03
N ALA A 1021 -0.18 -28.85 -21.46
CA ALA A 1021 0.03 -30.22 -21.00
C ALA A 1021 -0.93 -30.60 -19.86
N ASN A 1022 -0.99 -29.80 -18.79
CA ASN A 1022 -1.90 -30.04 -17.68
C ASN A 1022 -2.22 -28.73 -16.93
N PRO A 1023 -3.32 -28.03 -17.28
CA PRO A 1023 -3.67 -26.74 -16.68
C PRO A 1023 -3.81 -26.77 -15.15
N LYS A 1024 -4.29 -27.90 -14.59
CA LYS A 1024 -4.54 -28.05 -13.15
C LYS A 1024 -3.26 -28.10 -12.32
N ARG A 1025 -2.12 -28.49 -12.93
CA ARG A 1025 -0.80 -28.43 -12.27
C ARG A 1025 -0.31 -27.00 -12.06
N ILE A 1026 -0.91 -26.02 -12.73
CA ILE A 1026 -0.55 -24.59 -12.63
C ILE A 1026 -1.63 -23.81 -11.88
N LEU A 1027 -2.90 -23.93 -12.30
CA LEU A 1027 -4.03 -23.30 -11.62
C LEU A 1027 -5.01 -24.38 -11.16
N PRO A 1028 -4.95 -24.81 -9.89
CA PRO A 1028 -5.74 -25.93 -9.36
C PRO A 1028 -7.26 -25.81 -9.55
N TYR A 1029 -7.79 -24.58 -9.59
CA TYR A 1029 -9.22 -24.31 -9.76
C TYR A 1029 -9.66 -24.16 -11.22
N THR A 1030 -8.74 -24.26 -12.19
CA THR A 1030 -9.05 -23.96 -13.60
C THR A 1030 -10.15 -24.89 -14.17
N GLY A 1031 -11.07 -24.30 -14.92
CA GLY A 1031 -12.07 -25.04 -15.71
C GLY A 1031 -11.49 -25.65 -17.00
N MET A 1032 -10.25 -25.32 -17.38
CA MET A 1032 -9.64 -25.84 -18.60
C MET A 1032 -9.36 -27.35 -18.48
N PRO A 1033 -9.91 -28.19 -19.38
CA PRO A 1033 -9.66 -29.63 -19.34
C PRO A 1033 -8.27 -29.99 -19.85
N VAL A 1034 -7.80 -31.19 -19.49
CA VAL A 1034 -6.60 -31.79 -20.09
C VAL A 1034 -6.95 -32.30 -21.49
N ASN A 1035 -6.81 -31.43 -22.48
CA ASN A 1035 -7.19 -31.73 -23.88
C ASN A 1035 -6.27 -32.75 -24.55
N ILE A 1036 -5.01 -32.84 -24.12
CA ILE A 1036 -4.05 -33.87 -24.57
C ILE A 1036 -3.58 -34.66 -23.34
N PRO A 1037 -4.29 -35.73 -22.96
CA PRO A 1037 -3.85 -36.59 -21.87
C PRO A 1037 -2.49 -37.24 -22.17
N TYR A 1038 -1.62 -37.29 -21.17
CA TYR A 1038 -0.34 -37.98 -21.30
C TYR A 1038 -0.56 -39.50 -21.37
N LYS A 1039 -0.02 -40.13 -22.43
CA LYS A 1039 -0.06 -41.58 -22.62
C LYS A 1039 1.36 -42.10 -22.84
N PRO A 1040 2.00 -42.70 -21.82
CA PRO A 1040 3.36 -43.21 -21.94
C PRO A 1040 3.47 -44.22 -23.09
N GLY A 1041 4.35 -43.93 -24.07
CA GLY A 1041 4.66 -44.86 -25.17
C GLY A 1041 3.52 -45.12 -26.15
N ALA A 1042 2.44 -44.33 -26.13
CA ALA A 1042 1.32 -44.43 -27.07
C ALA A 1042 1.07 -43.10 -27.79
N PRO A 1043 0.40 -43.13 -28.97
CA PRO A 1043 -0.06 -41.91 -29.63
C PRO A 1043 -0.99 -41.10 -28.74
N GLY A 1044 -0.94 -39.77 -28.86
CA GLY A 1044 -1.71 -38.86 -28.02
C GLY A 1044 -3.22 -38.86 -28.30
N ILE A 1045 -3.76 -37.73 -28.75
CA ILE A 1045 -5.13 -37.61 -29.25
C ILE A 1045 -5.22 -37.97 -30.74
N ALA A 1046 -6.43 -37.98 -31.30
CA ALA A 1046 -6.79 -38.45 -32.65
C ALA A 1046 -5.65 -38.31 -33.70
N GLU A 1047 -4.98 -39.44 -34.00
CA GLU A 1047 -3.82 -39.49 -34.93
C GLU A 1047 -4.12 -38.96 -36.34
N THR A 1048 -5.40 -38.85 -36.69
CA THR A 1048 -5.86 -38.25 -37.95
C THR A 1048 -5.68 -36.74 -38.01
N LEU A 1049 -5.58 -36.05 -36.86
CA LEU A 1049 -5.38 -34.60 -36.78
C LEU A 1049 -3.89 -34.26 -36.63
N PHE A 1050 -3.20 -34.95 -35.73
CA PHE A 1050 -1.76 -34.77 -35.50
C PHE A 1050 -1.17 -36.12 -35.10
N ARG A 1051 -0.26 -36.68 -35.91
CA ARG A 1051 0.41 -37.94 -35.61
C ARG A 1051 1.55 -37.75 -34.60
N GLY A 1052 1.68 -38.65 -33.65
CA GLY A 1052 2.78 -38.63 -32.68
C GLY A 1052 2.33 -38.87 -31.25
N THR A 1053 3.32 -38.85 -30.35
CA THR A 1053 3.16 -38.95 -28.91
C THR A 1053 2.44 -37.72 -28.33
N SER A 1054 1.91 -37.84 -27.11
CA SER A 1054 1.32 -36.69 -26.41
C SER A 1054 2.29 -35.50 -26.28
N ILE A 1055 3.59 -35.77 -26.11
CA ILE A 1055 4.63 -34.73 -26.00
C ILE A 1055 4.78 -34.00 -27.34
N GLU A 1056 4.92 -34.72 -28.46
CA GLU A 1056 5.07 -34.11 -29.78
C GLU A 1056 3.84 -33.27 -30.17
N GLN A 1057 2.63 -33.73 -29.82
CA GLN A 1057 1.41 -32.97 -30.08
C GLN A 1057 1.34 -31.68 -29.24
N VAL A 1058 1.68 -31.74 -27.95
CA VAL A 1058 1.76 -30.54 -27.09
C VAL A 1058 2.81 -29.57 -27.62
N GLU A 1059 4.01 -30.04 -27.95
CA GLU A 1059 5.06 -29.20 -28.50
C GLU A 1059 4.65 -28.56 -29.83
N GLY A 1060 3.98 -29.30 -30.71
CA GLY A 1060 3.49 -28.73 -31.98
C GLY A 1060 2.40 -27.67 -31.78
N LEU A 1061 1.50 -27.84 -30.79
CA LEU A 1061 0.56 -26.78 -30.40
C LEU A 1061 1.28 -25.55 -29.86
N VAL A 1062 2.29 -25.73 -29.01
CA VAL A 1062 3.11 -24.63 -28.48
C VAL A 1062 3.83 -23.91 -29.62
N ASP A 1063 4.43 -24.63 -30.56
CA ASP A 1063 5.13 -24.06 -31.72
C ASP A 1063 4.18 -23.21 -32.57
N LEU A 1064 2.97 -23.71 -32.87
CA LEU A 1064 1.94 -22.97 -33.59
C LEU A 1064 1.53 -21.70 -32.82
N LEU A 1065 1.19 -21.82 -31.54
CA LEU A 1065 0.69 -20.71 -30.73
C LEU A 1065 1.76 -19.64 -30.49
N MET A 1066 3.03 -20.02 -30.36
CA MET A 1066 4.16 -19.10 -30.22
C MET A 1066 4.54 -18.39 -31.53
N ASN A 1067 4.07 -18.90 -32.67
CA ASN A 1067 4.35 -18.39 -34.00
C ASN A 1067 3.07 -18.06 -34.79
N PHE A 1068 1.97 -17.83 -34.08
CA PHE A 1068 0.64 -17.69 -34.69
C PHE A 1068 0.58 -16.56 -35.73
N ASP A 1069 1.18 -15.39 -35.46
CA ASP A 1069 1.25 -14.27 -36.44
C ASP A 1069 1.98 -14.65 -37.74
N THR A 1070 3.00 -15.50 -37.66
CA THR A 1070 3.70 -15.99 -38.87
C THR A 1070 2.82 -16.96 -39.66
N TYR A 1071 2.05 -17.80 -38.95
CA TYR A 1071 1.11 -18.73 -39.55
C TYR A 1071 -0.10 -18.01 -40.18
N SER A 1072 -0.75 -17.10 -39.44
CA SER A 1072 -1.99 -16.44 -39.87
C SER A 1072 -1.78 -15.51 -41.07
N ARG A 1073 -0.62 -14.86 -41.21
CA ARG A 1073 -0.26 -14.08 -42.42
C ARG A 1073 -0.32 -14.88 -43.73
N ARG A 1074 -0.30 -16.22 -43.67
CA ARG A 1074 -0.38 -17.10 -44.85
C ARG A 1074 -1.80 -17.64 -45.09
N GLN A 1075 -2.74 -17.37 -44.20
CA GLN A 1075 -4.12 -17.88 -44.24
C GLN A 1075 -5.12 -16.74 -44.53
N ILE A 1076 -6.30 -17.07 -45.05
CA ILE A 1076 -7.29 -16.07 -45.49
C ILE A 1076 -8.29 -15.72 -44.37
N GLU A 1077 -8.84 -16.70 -43.62
CA GLU A 1077 -9.77 -16.50 -42.49
C GLU A 1077 -9.82 -17.77 -41.59
N ILE A 1078 -9.70 -17.65 -40.25
CA ILE A 1078 -9.76 -18.81 -39.33
C ILE A 1078 -11.18 -19.36 -39.22
N THR A 1079 -12.19 -18.50 -39.25
CA THR A 1079 -13.60 -18.93 -39.25
C THR A 1079 -13.91 -19.91 -40.39
N SER A 1080 -13.24 -19.77 -41.53
CA SER A 1080 -13.39 -20.70 -42.66
C SER A 1080 -12.80 -22.07 -42.33
N LEU A 1081 -11.61 -22.12 -41.72
CA LEU A 1081 -10.97 -23.37 -41.29
C LEU A 1081 -11.81 -24.12 -40.26
N VAL A 1082 -12.44 -23.41 -39.32
CA VAL A 1082 -13.34 -24.02 -38.32
C VAL A 1082 -14.58 -24.63 -38.99
N LYS A 1083 -15.16 -23.94 -39.98
CA LYS A 1083 -16.30 -24.48 -40.74
C LYS A 1083 -15.91 -25.72 -41.53
N GLU A 1084 -14.79 -25.69 -42.24
CA GLU A 1084 -14.28 -26.84 -42.99
C GLU A 1084 -13.99 -28.04 -42.07
N ALA A 1085 -13.40 -27.79 -40.91
CA ALA A 1085 -13.15 -28.83 -39.91
C ALA A 1085 -14.46 -29.41 -39.35
N ALA A 1086 -15.48 -28.57 -39.09
CA ALA A 1086 -16.79 -29.03 -38.65
C ALA A 1086 -17.49 -29.88 -39.73
N GLU A 1087 -17.39 -29.48 -41.01
CA GLU A 1087 -17.93 -30.24 -42.15
C GLU A 1087 -17.23 -31.59 -42.35
N LYS A 1088 -15.89 -31.62 -42.25
CA LYS A 1088 -15.10 -32.88 -42.34
C LYS A 1088 -15.42 -33.87 -41.21
N ASN A 1089 -15.80 -33.37 -40.04
CA ASN A 1089 -16.11 -34.17 -38.86
C ASN A 1089 -17.61 -34.47 -38.68
N ALA A 1090 -18.48 -33.98 -39.58
CA ALA A 1090 -19.91 -34.27 -39.53
C ALA A 1090 -20.16 -35.77 -39.81
N PRO A 1091 -21.03 -36.46 -39.05
CA PRO A 1091 -21.32 -37.86 -39.29
C PRO A 1091 -21.87 -38.06 -40.70
N GLN A 1092 -21.27 -38.96 -41.48
CA GLN A 1092 -21.80 -39.32 -42.80
C GLN A 1092 -23.20 -39.89 -42.64
N ALA A 1093 -24.19 -39.24 -43.23
CA ALA A 1093 -25.56 -39.74 -43.25
C ALA A 1093 -25.55 -41.14 -43.89
N SER A 1094 -25.85 -42.18 -43.10
CA SER A 1094 -26.02 -43.53 -43.62
C SER A 1094 -27.18 -43.52 -44.62
N ALA A 1095 -26.89 -43.83 -45.88
CA ALA A 1095 -27.90 -44.12 -46.87
C ALA A 1095 -28.77 -45.28 -46.36
N ALA A 1096 -30.01 -44.97 -46.01
CA ALA A 1096 -31.02 -45.98 -45.74
C ALA A 1096 -31.39 -46.65 -47.07
N ASP A 1097 -30.70 -47.74 -47.39
CA ASP A 1097 -31.14 -48.68 -48.42
C ASP A 1097 -32.45 -49.32 -47.96
N GLY A 1098 -33.49 -49.12 -48.76
CA GLY A 1098 -34.81 -49.64 -48.51
C GLY A 1098 -34.83 -51.17 -48.57
N ASN A 1099 -35.47 -51.79 -47.59
CA ASN A 1099 -36.07 -53.09 -47.81
C ASN A 1099 -37.51 -53.11 -47.27
N LYS A 1100 -38.45 -53.14 -48.22
CA LYS A 1100 -39.86 -53.46 -48.02
C LYS A 1100 -40.01 -54.98 -47.88
N SER A 1101 -40.45 -55.45 -46.72
CA SER A 1101 -41.28 -56.67 -46.57
C SER A 1101 -41.76 -56.71 -45.11
N ALA A 1102 -43.02 -56.48 -44.76
CA ALA A 1102 -44.24 -57.26 -44.99
C ALA A 1102 -44.73 -57.86 -43.65
N SER A 1103 -45.93 -57.43 -43.21
CA SER A 1103 -46.93 -58.13 -42.36
C SER A 1103 -46.43 -58.84 -41.07
N ARG A 1104 -46.90 -58.53 -39.86
CA ARG A 1104 -48.25 -58.39 -39.32
C ARG A 1104 -48.18 -57.65 -37.99
#